data_AF-A0A1X0P5Y2-F1
#
_entry.id   AF-A0A1X0P5Y2-F1
#
_cell.length_a   1.000
_cell.length_b   1.000
_cell.length_c   1.000
_cell.angle_alpha   90.00
_cell.angle_beta   90.00
_cell.angle_gamma   90.00
#
_symmetry.space_group_name_H-M   'P 1'
#
loop_
_entity.id
_entity.type
_entity.pdbx_description
1 polymer ?
#
loop_
_entity_poly.entity_id
_entity_poly.type
_entity_poly.pdbx_seq_one_letter_code
_entity_poly.pdbx_strand_id
1 'polypeptide(L)'
;MAEARFAVQPTVVLQHVGFEVDTSRKQTQLYVSKSGIVLYIPHPYFIFKNMRRSFWHGVDKVQFALYPIPLSVVTSLALGVFVWVLKSKPDAWIRTNTISDVLWRLDEKNPISKRIPMQYRMPVLCANLVIGCVSAFTAVQRFLLRQVLKYNGYIYEGSRNHSRKTRIWSFILKTFFFHPLNKTEAYESCLPAQPLPDLESTVKRFMISVEPLYEGKPDEWNRLVKLSEKFLKDEGPRFQRMLKVKYMFAENYMSDWWLKYVYLAQRESLCINSNWFGIPFAKYTPTHLQASRAASLIYNLIKIKKSLDRSTFPPLFGGLVPLDMSQYRYVFNTTRLPGREMDVLTQYEGIKHIVVIYKGRFYQLEVLHPRTNHQLSPYQLEMALETILNSDEETDPVEALIPAFTTAPRTEWADIRDKHFVNNAYNVKPLRVIEESIFVLSLDDVTPNSIDERSLLLLCGNGHNRWSDKSFNLVVTPDGYSGVHVEHSWGDALTLAHVLEYCYLTDETGELFEKDGHVKKLDEDERALKQGKFEVFAPSRIRFTLDRELKVSVNAVHERYSKEVRDLDLYVCRFDEYGKNFPKKFGCSPDAWVQMAMQLAYFRDQGHFDQTYEAASLRMYRKGRTETIRTVSKDSCAFVRGMENPSLSKVEKAKLLRKACEKHQLYSRDAVAGHGVDRHLFALACVSAGTGHASEFLQLALRPKWKLSTSQVLTRQLPPEYHTNNNTSLFETPNGGFGPVADDGYGVCYCIYGENLLYFTITSKHSCPKTSSKGFADQLVTALQEMAALGG
;
A
#
# COMPACT_ATOMS: atom_id res chain seq x y z
N MET A 1 10.79 -1.61 -3.64
CA MET A 1 11.20 -3.02 -3.57
C MET A 1 10.95 -3.74 -4.90
N ALA A 2 9.77 -4.28 -5.19
CA ALA A 2 9.45 -4.81 -6.53
C ALA A 2 9.61 -3.75 -7.64
N GLU A 3 9.25 -2.51 -7.30
CA GLU A 3 9.38 -1.30 -8.12
C GLU A 3 10.79 -1.06 -8.69
N ALA A 4 11.81 -1.38 -7.91
CA ALA A 4 13.20 -1.17 -8.31
C ALA A 4 13.69 -2.36 -9.16
N ARG A 5 13.31 -3.59 -8.83
CA ARG A 5 13.71 -4.77 -9.60
C ARG A 5 13.20 -4.76 -11.05
N PHE A 6 11.98 -4.26 -11.28
CA PHE A 6 11.27 -4.36 -12.57
C PHE A 6 11.12 -3.05 -13.34
N ALA A 7 11.53 -1.91 -12.80
CA ALA A 7 11.75 -0.71 -13.63
C ALA A 7 12.75 -0.97 -14.78
N VAL A 8 13.49 -2.08 -14.73
CA VAL A 8 14.70 -2.34 -15.51
C VAL A 8 14.52 -3.28 -16.70
N GLN A 9 13.45 -4.07 -16.74
CA GLN A 9 13.20 -4.98 -17.86
C GLN A 9 11.81 -4.75 -18.42
N PRO A 10 11.69 -4.32 -19.69
CA PRO A 10 10.42 -4.41 -20.39
C PRO A 10 9.97 -5.86 -20.35
N THR A 11 8.91 -6.18 -19.63
CA THR A 11 8.30 -7.50 -19.68
C THR A 11 7.89 -7.81 -21.12
N VAL A 12 7.80 -9.09 -21.50
CA VAL A 12 7.21 -9.47 -22.80
C VAL A 12 5.79 -8.89 -22.92
N VAL A 13 5.10 -8.70 -21.80
CA VAL A 13 3.82 -7.99 -21.69
C VAL A 13 3.90 -6.51 -22.08
N LEU A 14 5.03 -5.83 -21.83
CA LEU A 14 5.26 -4.48 -22.34
C LEU A 14 5.38 -4.48 -23.89
N GLN A 15 5.83 -5.57 -24.52
CA GLN A 15 5.84 -5.69 -25.98
C GLN A 15 4.42 -5.95 -26.56
N HIS A 16 3.48 -6.35 -25.71
CA HIS A 16 2.05 -6.47 -25.99
C HIS A 16 1.23 -5.40 -25.27
N VAL A 17 1.74 -4.17 -25.14
CA VAL A 17 0.85 -3.06 -24.76
C VAL A 17 -0.08 -2.77 -25.94
N GLY A 18 -1.21 -3.45 -25.95
CA GLY A 18 -2.42 -2.93 -26.55
C GLY A 18 -3.17 -2.09 -25.52
N PHE A 19 -4.19 -1.36 -25.97
CA PHE A 19 -5.35 -1.12 -25.11
C PHE A 19 -6.03 -2.48 -24.87
N GLU A 20 -5.41 -3.32 -24.04
CA GLU A 20 -5.99 -4.58 -23.64
C GLU A 20 -6.95 -4.34 -22.49
N VAL A 21 -8.22 -4.54 -22.84
CA VAL A 21 -9.33 -4.68 -21.93
C VAL A 21 -9.06 -5.90 -21.04
N ASP A 22 -9.09 -5.67 -19.74
CA ASP A 22 -9.15 -6.72 -18.74
C ASP A 22 -10.35 -7.64 -19.03
N THR A 23 -10.08 -8.83 -19.56
CA THR A 23 -11.09 -9.84 -19.90
C THR A 23 -11.74 -10.48 -18.66
N SER A 24 -11.32 -10.11 -17.44
CA SER A 24 -11.78 -10.73 -16.19
C SER A 24 -12.95 -10.00 -15.48
N ARG A 25 -13.52 -8.89 -16.00
CA ARG A 25 -14.37 -7.99 -15.17
C ARG A 25 -15.73 -7.50 -15.72
N LYS A 26 -16.60 -7.18 -14.75
CA LYS A 26 -18.09 -7.14 -14.76
C LYS A 26 -18.73 -5.76 -15.01
N GLN A 27 -18.16 -4.88 -15.85
CA GLN A 27 -18.67 -3.51 -16.07
C GLN A 27 -18.71 -3.10 -17.55
N THR A 28 -19.58 -2.13 -17.89
CA THR A 28 -19.70 -1.53 -19.23
C THR A 28 -18.52 -0.63 -19.54
N GLN A 29 -17.87 -0.79 -20.70
CA GLN A 29 -16.72 0.03 -21.12
C GLN A 29 -16.74 0.37 -22.60
N LEU A 30 -16.07 1.47 -22.94
CA LEU A 30 -15.88 2.01 -24.29
C LEU A 30 -14.40 1.80 -24.68
N TYR A 31 -14.12 1.07 -25.76
CA TYR A 31 -12.76 0.81 -26.24
C TYR A 31 -12.51 1.39 -27.62
N VAL A 32 -11.25 1.77 -27.92
CA VAL A 32 -10.82 2.20 -29.25
C VAL A 32 -9.97 1.09 -29.87
N SER A 33 -10.47 0.50 -30.95
CA SER A 33 -9.79 -0.54 -31.72
C SER A 33 -9.28 0.00 -33.07
N LYS A 34 -8.49 -0.79 -33.80
CA LYS A 34 -8.10 -0.47 -35.19
C LYS A 34 -9.31 -0.28 -36.13
N SER A 35 -10.48 -0.78 -35.72
CA SER A 35 -11.78 -0.68 -36.42
C SER A 35 -12.74 0.40 -35.87
N GLY A 36 -12.32 1.22 -34.89
CA GLY A 36 -13.15 2.29 -34.31
C GLY A 36 -13.50 2.10 -32.82
N ILE A 37 -14.43 2.92 -32.32
CA ILE A 37 -14.90 2.89 -30.93
C ILE A 37 -15.96 1.81 -30.75
N VAL A 38 -15.82 0.93 -29.75
CA VAL A 38 -16.79 -0.12 -29.47
C VAL A 38 -17.17 -0.14 -27.98
N LEU A 39 -18.46 -0.33 -27.71
CA LEU A 39 -19.05 -0.35 -26.37
C LEU A 39 -19.37 -1.79 -25.97
N TYR A 40 -18.79 -2.26 -24.87
CA TYR A 40 -19.05 -3.58 -24.31
C TYR A 40 -20.10 -3.52 -23.21
N ILE A 41 -21.11 -4.41 -23.25
CA ILE A 41 -22.20 -4.52 -22.27
C ILE A 41 -22.16 -5.92 -21.63
N PRO A 42 -22.09 -6.04 -20.29
CA PRO A 42 -21.95 -7.34 -19.61
C PRO A 42 -23.23 -8.20 -19.66
N HIS A 43 -23.08 -9.52 -19.50
CA HIS A 43 -24.17 -10.50 -19.52
C HIS A 43 -25.27 -10.21 -18.46
N PRO A 44 -26.58 -10.39 -18.77
CA PRO A 44 -27.70 -10.02 -17.90
C PRO A 44 -27.62 -10.55 -16.47
N TYR A 45 -27.15 -11.79 -16.28
CA TYR A 45 -26.91 -12.39 -14.95
C TYR A 45 -25.99 -11.54 -14.06
N PHE A 46 -24.92 -10.95 -14.61
CA PHE A 46 -24.01 -10.07 -13.87
C PHE A 46 -24.62 -8.68 -13.66
N ILE A 47 -25.49 -8.21 -14.56
CA ILE A 47 -26.27 -6.98 -14.38
C ILE A 47 -27.19 -7.11 -13.15
N PHE A 48 -27.94 -8.21 -13.04
CA PHE A 48 -28.84 -8.45 -11.92
C PHE A 48 -28.12 -8.70 -10.58
N LYS A 49 -27.02 -9.45 -10.58
CA LYS A 49 -26.21 -9.65 -9.35
C LYS A 49 -25.55 -8.35 -8.88
N ASN A 50 -25.14 -7.48 -9.82
CA ASN A 50 -24.57 -6.17 -9.51
C ASN A 50 -25.63 -5.14 -9.04
N MET A 51 -26.93 -5.32 -9.29
CA MET A 51 -27.96 -4.35 -8.90
C MET A 51 -28.05 -4.13 -7.38
N ARG A 52 -27.98 -5.18 -6.55
CA ARG A 52 -28.04 -5.04 -5.08
C ARG A 52 -26.80 -4.33 -4.52
N ARG A 53 -25.62 -4.58 -5.12
CA ARG A 53 -24.37 -3.88 -4.79
C ARG A 53 -24.37 -2.45 -5.34
N SER A 54 -24.92 -2.23 -6.52
CA SER A 54 -25.08 -0.90 -7.13
C SER A 54 -26.09 -0.03 -6.39
N PHE A 55 -27.01 -0.63 -5.62
CA PHE A 55 -27.87 0.11 -4.72
C PHE A 55 -27.08 0.67 -3.53
N TRP A 56 -26.37 -0.16 -2.76
CA TRP A 56 -25.59 0.33 -1.60
C TRP A 56 -24.36 1.15 -1.99
N HIS A 57 -23.60 0.75 -3.01
CA HIS A 57 -22.59 1.64 -3.59
C HIS A 57 -23.20 2.87 -4.26
N GLY A 58 -24.43 2.79 -4.76
CA GLY A 58 -25.17 3.95 -5.26
C GLY A 58 -25.49 4.91 -4.13
N VAL A 59 -25.96 4.40 -2.99
CA VAL A 59 -26.18 5.17 -1.76
C VAL A 59 -24.88 5.76 -1.25
N ASP A 60 -23.78 5.00 -1.20
CA ASP A 60 -22.47 5.51 -0.79
C ASP A 60 -21.97 6.57 -1.78
N LYS A 61 -22.08 6.34 -3.10
CA LYS A 61 -21.72 7.34 -4.12
C LYS A 61 -22.57 8.59 -4.00
N VAL A 62 -23.87 8.47 -3.75
CA VAL A 62 -24.76 9.61 -3.52
C VAL A 62 -24.38 10.30 -2.21
N GLN A 63 -24.04 9.55 -1.16
CA GLN A 63 -23.61 10.09 0.12
C GLN A 63 -22.27 10.83 0.01
N PHE A 64 -21.31 10.31 -0.76
CA PHE A 64 -20.06 10.99 -1.10
C PHE A 64 -20.28 12.18 -2.04
N ALA A 65 -21.26 12.09 -2.93
CA ALA A 65 -21.64 13.18 -3.84
C ALA A 65 -22.42 14.31 -3.14
N LEU A 66 -23.06 14.05 -2.01
CA LEU A 66 -23.76 15.04 -1.17
C LEU A 66 -22.91 15.48 0.03
N TYR A 67 -21.74 14.89 0.19
CA TYR A 67 -20.82 15.19 1.27
C TYR A 67 -20.29 16.63 1.21
N PRO A 68 -20.19 17.37 2.34
CA PRO A 68 -20.28 16.93 3.75
C PRO A 68 -21.70 16.86 4.33
N ILE A 69 -22.75 17.14 3.55
CA ILE A 69 -24.11 17.20 4.06
C ILE A 69 -24.65 15.77 4.19
N PRO A 70 -25.08 15.31 5.38
CA PRO A 70 -25.61 13.97 5.56
C PRO A 70 -26.83 13.75 4.65
N LEU A 71 -26.92 12.57 4.03
CA LEU A 71 -28.07 12.23 3.19
C LEU A 71 -29.40 12.42 3.94
N SER A 72 -29.44 12.13 5.25
CA SER A 72 -30.61 12.36 6.11
C SER A 72 -31.04 13.84 6.16
N VAL A 73 -30.09 14.78 6.19
CA VAL A 73 -30.37 16.22 6.18
C VAL A 73 -30.90 16.62 4.81
N VAL A 74 -30.30 16.14 3.72
CA VAL A 74 -30.78 16.40 2.35
C VAL A 74 -32.20 15.86 2.16
N THR A 75 -32.46 14.64 2.63
CA THR A 75 -33.80 14.03 2.54
C THR A 75 -34.81 14.75 3.43
N SER A 76 -34.43 15.19 4.64
CA SER A 76 -35.32 15.94 5.53
C SER A 76 -35.64 17.32 4.99
N LEU A 77 -34.67 18.02 4.39
CA LEU A 77 -34.90 19.30 3.70
C LEU A 77 -35.82 19.11 2.50
N ALA A 78 -35.55 18.10 1.65
CA ALA A 78 -36.37 17.80 0.50
C ALA A 78 -37.80 17.41 0.91
N LEU A 79 -37.97 16.59 1.95
CA LEU A 79 -39.27 16.21 2.49
C LEU A 79 -40.00 17.42 3.12
N GLY A 80 -39.27 18.27 3.85
CA GLY A 80 -39.82 19.50 4.41
C GLY A 80 -40.37 20.43 3.32
N VAL A 81 -39.60 20.64 2.24
CA VAL A 81 -40.04 21.41 1.08
C VAL A 81 -41.21 20.73 0.36
N PHE A 82 -41.15 19.41 0.19
CA PHE A 82 -42.26 18.65 -0.38
C PHE A 82 -43.57 18.88 0.40
N VAL A 83 -43.55 18.70 1.73
CA VAL A 83 -44.72 18.88 2.59
C VAL A 83 -45.18 20.33 2.61
N TRP A 84 -44.26 21.29 2.66
CA TRP A 84 -44.58 22.72 2.63
C TRP A 84 -45.29 23.10 1.34
N VAL A 85 -44.77 22.68 0.19
CA VAL A 85 -45.40 22.93 -1.11
C VAL A 85 -46.72 22.18 -1.22
N LEU A 86 -46.80 20.92 -0.76
CA LEU A 86 -48.03 20.13 -0.80
C LEU A 86 -49.17 20.80 -0.01
N LYS A 87 -48.87 21.37 1.17
CA LYS A 87 -49.84 22.07 2.02
C LYS A 87 -50.11 23.53 1.61
N SER A 88 -49.28 24.11 0.76
CA SER A 88 -49.49 25.48 0.26
C SER A 88 -50.70 25.58 -0.67
N LYS A 89 -51.40 26.72 -0.63
CA LYS A 89 -52.52 26.99 -1.53
C LYS A 89 -52.05 27.03 -3.00
N PRO A 90 -52.91 26.71 -3.98
CA PRO A 90 -52.52 26.69 -5.40
C PRO A 90 -51.93 28.01 -5.93
N ASP A 91 -52.39 29.14 -5.41
CA ASP A 91 -51.97 30.51 -5.73
C ASP A 91 -50.77 31.00 -4.91
N ALA A 92 -50.28 30.21 -3.96
CA ALA A 92 -49.16 30.60 -3.11
C ALA A 92 -47.89 30.85 -3.95
N TRP A 93 -47.13 31.89 -3.57
CA TRP A 93 -45.91 32.32 -4.27
C TRP A 93 -44.93 31.18 -4.61
N ILE A 94 -44.80 30.18 -3.74
CA ILE A 94 -43.90 29.05 -3.99
C ILE A 94 -44.34 28.15 -5.16
N ARG A 95 -45.61 28.20 -5.57
CA ARG A 95 -46.14 27.45 -6.72
C ARG A 95 -46.20 28.28 -8.00
N THR A 96 -46.16 29.61 -7.88
CA THR A 96 -46.48 30.56 -8.98
C THR A 96 -45.33 31.51 -9.33
N ASN A 97 -44.17 31.37 -8.70
CA ASN A 97 -43.00 32.17 -9.05
C ASN A 97 -42.31 31.67 -10.34
N THR A 98 -41.36 32.47 -10.84
CA THR A 98 -40.62 32.19 -12.08
C THR A 98 -39.87 30.86 -12.07
N ILE A 99 -39.36 30.39 -10.91
CA ILE A 99 -38.67 29.10 -10.80
C ILE A 99 -39.70 27.97 -10.97
N SER A 100 -40.86 28.09 -10.35
CA SER A 100 -41.96 27.14 -10.46
C SER A 100 -42.50 27.07 -11.89
N ASP A 101 -42.58 28.19 -12.60
CA ASP A 101 -42.92 28.20 -14.04
C ASP A 101 -41.91 27.41 -14.88
N VAL A 102 -40.61 27.55 -14.60
CA VAL A 102 -39.56 26.78 -15.26
C VAL A 102 -39.68 25.29 -14.94
N LEU A 103 -39.93 24.94 -13.67
CA LEU A 103 -40.14 23.56 -13.26
C LEU A 103 -41.36 22.94 -13.95
N TRP A 104 -42.47 23.68 -14.10
CA TRP A 104 -43.64 23.22 -14.84
C TRP A 104 -43.35 22.96 -16.32
N ARG A 105 -42.63 23.88 -16.99
CA ARG A 105 -42.24 23.68 -18.40
C ARG A 105 -41.32 22.47 -18.60
N LEU A 106 -40.50 22.14 -17.60
CA LEU A 106 -39.68 20.92 -17.59
C LEU A 106 -40.53 19.67 -17.33
N ASP A 107 -41.51 19.75 -16.42
CA ASP A 107 -42.44 18.67 -16.10
C ASP A 107 -43.33 18.27 -17.29
N GLU A 108 -43.79 19.25 -18.07
CA GLU A 108 -44.61 19.04 -19.28
C GLU A 108 -43.88 18.21 -20.35
N LYS A 109 -42.55 18.33 -20.40
CA LYS A 109 -41.67 17.57 -21.31
C LYS A 109 -41.30 16.18 -20.78
N ASN A 110 -41.59 15.88 -19.51
CA ASN A 110 -41.26 14.60 -18.91
C ASN A 110 -42.41 13.59 -19.08
N PRO A 111 -42.27 12.53 -19.90
CA PRO A 111 -43.36 11.58 -20.12
C PRO A 111 -43.75 10.79 -18.85
N ILE A 112 -42.88 10.74 -17.84
CA ILE A 112 -43.12 10.04 -16.56
C ILE A 112 -44.02 10.89 -15.64
N SER A 113 -43.94 12.22 -15.70
CA SER A 113 -44.76 13.11 -14.85
C SER A 113 -46.25 12.92 -15.08
N LYS A 114 -46.64 12.53 -16.31
CA LYS A 114 -48.03 12.23 -16.69
C LYS A 114 -48.69 11.14 -15.83
N ARG A 115 -47.89 10.25 -15.21
CA ARG A 115 -48.37 9.19 -14.31
C ARG A 115 -48.53 9.64 -12.84
N ILE A 116 -48.02 10.83 -12.50
CA ILE A 116 -48.10 11.39 -11.14
C ILE A 116 -49.33 12.31 -11.07
N PRO A 117 -50.19 12.19 -10.04
CA PRO A 117 -51.31 13.12 -9.86
C PRO A 117 -50.84 14.57 -9.77
N MET A 118 -51.56 15.49 -10.41
CA MET A 118 -51.16 16.90 -10.58
C MET A 118 -50.81 17.59 -9.24
N GLN A 119 -51.53 17.24 -8.16
CA GLN A 119 -51.29 17.78 -6.82
C GLN A 119 -49.92 17.47 -6.23
N TYR A 120 -49.24 16.40 -6.68
CA TYR A 120 -47.92 16.00 -6.18
C TYR A 120 -46.77 16.45 -7.08
N ARG A 121 -47.03 16.86 -8.32
CA ARG A 121 -45.97 17.16 -9.30
C ARG A 121 -45.09 18.33 -8.85
N MET A 122 -45.69 19.48 -8.56
CA MET A 122 -44.95 20.65 -8.08
C MET A 122 -44.19 20.40 -6.75
N PRO A 123 -44.78 19.76 -5.73
CA PRO A 123 -44.04 19.30 -4.56
C PRO A 123 -42.82 18.43 -4.87
N VAL A 124 -42.93 17.44 -5.76
CA VAL A 124 -41.81 16.57 -6.17
C VAL A 124 -40.73 17.38 -6.88
N LEU A 125 -41.11 18.28 -7.80
CA LEU A 125 -40.16 19.10 -8.55
C LEU A 125 -39.37 20.04 -7.63
N CYS A 126 -40.03 20.72 -6.69
CA CYS A 126 -39.37 21.58 -5.70
C CYS A 126 -38.44 20.77 -4.79
N ALA A 127 -38.85 19.58 -4.34
CA ALA A 127 -38.01 18.70 -3.54
C ALA A 127 -36.76 18.23 -4.32
N ASN A 128 -36.93 17.86 -5.59
CA ASN A 128 -35.83 17.48 -6.48
C ASN A 128 -34.89 18.66 -6.77
N LEU A 129 -35.43 19.87 -6.93
CA LEU A 129 -34.62 21.08 -7.09
C LEU A 129 -33.72 21.31 -5.87
N VAL A 130 -34.23 21.13 -4.65
CA VAL A 130 -33.42 21.23 -3.42
C VAL A 130 -32.29 20.20 -3.42
N ILE A 131 -32.59 18.93 -3.73
CA ILE A 131 -31.57 17.87 -3.84
C ILE A 131 -30.51 18.26 -4.90
N GLY A 132 -30.95 18.77 -6.06
CA GLY A 132 -30.08 19.22 -7.13
C GLY A 132 -29.18 20.39 -6.72
N CYS A 133 -29.73 21.41 -6.06
CA CYS A 133 -28.97 22.55 -5.53
C CYS A 133 -27.94 22.12 -4.50
N VAL A 134 -28.30 21.23 -3.57
CA VAL A 134 -27.36 20.70 -2.57
C VAL A 134 -26.26 19.86 -3.23
N SER A 135 -26.61 19.04 -4.22
CA SER A 135 -25.64 18.26 -5.01
C SER A 135 -24.67 19.16 -5.77
N ALA A 136 -25.16 20.22 -6.39
CA ALA A 136 -24.34 21.20 -7.11
C ALA A 136 -23.43 21.97 -6.15
N PHE A 137 -23.95 22.44 -5.01
CA PHE A 137 -23.18 23.14 -3.99
C PHE A 137 -22.03 22.28 -3.46
N THR A 138 -22.32 21.03 -3.09
CA THR A 138 -21.31 20.09 -2.57
C THR A 138 -20.30 19.70 -3.65
N ALA A 139 -20.72 19.54 -4.91
CA ALA A 139 -19.80 19.34 -6.03
C ALA A 139 -18.84 20.54 -6.23
N VAL A 140 -19.36 21.77 -6.13
CA VAL A 140 -18.53 22.99 -6.15
C VAL A 140 -17.58 23.03 -4.96
N GLN A 141 -18.05 22.73 -3.75
CA GLN A 141 -17.20 22.68 -2.55
C GLN A 141 -16.04 21.68 -2.70
N ARG A 142 -16.33 20.45 -3.18
CA ARG A 142 -15.30 19.44 -3.44
C ARG A 142 -14.33 19.87 -4.53
N PHE A 143 -14.83 20.49 -5.60
CA PHE A 143 -13.99 21.05 -6.65
C PHE A 143 -13.05 22.14 -6.12
N LEU A 144 -13.57 23.07 -5.32
CA LEU A 144 -12.79 24.13 -4.69
C LEU A 144 -11.74 23.55 -3.74
N LEU A 145 -12.11 22.62 -2.86
CA LEU A 145 -11.17 21.92 -1.99
C LEU A 145 -10.06 21.26 -2.82
N ARG A 146 -10.42 20.57 -3.91
CA ARG A 146 -9.44 19.97 -4.82
C ARG A 146 -8.47 21.00 -5.40
N GLN A 147 -8.95 22.18 -5.82
CA GLN A 147 -8.06 23.22 -6.33
C GLN A 147 -7.14 23.77 -5.23
N VAL A 148 -7.64 23.94 -4.01
CA VAL A 148 -6.84 24.38 -2.85
C VAL A 148 -5.77 23.33 -2.50
N LEU A 149 -6.11 22.04 -2.54
CA LEU A 149 -5.19 20.93 -2.26
C LEU A 149 -4.10 20.72 -3.33
N LYS A 150 -4.23 21.30 -4.52
CA LYS A 150 -3.15 21.28 -5.54
C LYS A 150 -1.95 22.16 -5.18
N TYR A 151 -2.09 23.05 -4.19
CA TYR A 151 -0.99 23.89 -3.78
C TYR A 151 0.05 23.09 -3.00
N ASN A 152 1.21 22.85 -3.63
CA ASN A 152 2.33 22.13 -3.03
C ASN A 152 3.45 23.05 -2.50
N GLY A 153 3.31 24.37 -2.62
CA GLY A 153 4.37 25.31 -2.25
C GLY A 153 4.80 25.21 -0.78
N TYR A 154 3.87 24.81 0.09
CA TYR A 154 4.16 24.59 1.52
C TYR A 154 5.20 23.49 1.77
N ILE A 155 5.35 22.50 0.86
CA ILE A 155 6.31 21.39 0.99
C ILE A 155 7.77 21.91 0.93
N TYR A 156 7.98 23.02 0.21
CA TYR A 156 9.29 23.64 0.03
C TYR A 156 9.63 24.66 1.14
N GLU A 157 8.67 24.96 2.02
CA GLU A 157 8.86 25.91 3.10
C GLU A 157 9.31 25.20 4.39
N GLY A 158 10.21 25.84 5.16
CA GLY A 158 10.60 25.35 6.48
C GLY A 158 9.50 25.57 7.53
N SER A 159 9.61 24.92 8.69
CA SER A 159 8.61 24.97 9.77
C SER A 159 8.44 26.33 10.45
N ARG A 160 9.34 27.30 10.21
CA ARG A 160 9.35 28.59 10.94
C ARG A 160 8.91 29.79 10.10
N ASN A 161 9.08 29.76 8.77
CA ASN A 161 8.84 30.91 7.89
C ASN A 161 7.93 30.55 6.72
N HIS A 162 6.62 30.62 6.97
CA HIS A 162 5.62 30.39 5.92
C HIS A 162 5.36 31.65 5.08
N SER A 163 5.29 31.48 3.76
CA SER A 163 4.95 32.56 2.83
C SER A 163 3.51 33.06 3.07
N ARG A 164 3.22 34.30 2.63
CA ARG A 164 1.84 34.83 2.68
C ARG A 164 0.85 33.90 1.97
N LYS A 165 1.27 33.29 0.85
CA LYS A 165 0.48 32.31 0.10
C LYS A 165 0.14 31.08 0.95
N THR A 166 1.12 30.48 1.62
CA THR A 166 0.92 29.31 2.50
C THR A 166 0.05 29.64 3.71
N ARG A 167 0.20 30.83 4.30
CA ARG A 167 -0.67 31.27 5.41
C ARG A 167 -2.13 31.41 4.98
N ILE A 168 -2.37 32.04 3.81
CA ILE A 168 -3.72 32.17 3.24
C ILE A 168 -4.30 30.78 2.92
N TRP A 169 -3.52 29.91 2.28
CA TRP A 169 -3.92 28.54 1.99
C TRP A 169 -4.29 27.75 3.25
N SER A 170 -3.46 27.83 4.30
CA SER A 170 -3.75 27.18 5.58
C SER A 170 -5.00 27.74 6.25
N PHE A 171 -5.19 29.06 6.20
CA PHE A 171 -6.39 29.71 6.71
C PHE A 171 -7.64 29.21 5.97
N ILE A 172 -7.61 29.19 4.64
CA ILE A 172 -8.73 28.69 3.82
C ILE A 172 -9.09 27.25 4.21
N LEU A 173 -8.09 26.37 4.32
CA LEU A 173 -8.32 24.98 4.68
C LEU A 173 -8.92 24.82 6.09
N LYS A 174 -8.35 25.49 7.09
CA LYS A 174 -8.81 25.42 8.49
C LYS A 174 -10.20 26.01 8.67
N THR A 175 -10.52 27.11 7.99
CA THR A 175 -11.78 27.83 8.18
C THR A 175 -12.93 27.23 7.37
N PHE A 176 -12.69 26.77 6.15
CA PHE A 176 -13.77 26.37 5.23
C PHE A 176 -13.89 24.86 4.99
N PHE A 177 -12.89 24.05 5.35
CA PHE A 177 -12.84 22.64 4.96
C PHE A 177 -12.57 21.65 6.10
N PHE A 178 -11.84 22.03 7.16
CA PHE A 178 -11.57 21.13 8.29
C PHE A 178 -12.56 21.28 9.43
N HIS A 179 -13.71 20.67 9.23
CA HIS A 179 -14.45 20.05 10.34
C HIS A 179 -14.04 18.57 10.39
N PRO A 180 -13.86 17.94 11.57
CA PRO A 180 -13.44 16.55 11.65
C PRO A 180 -14.49 15.65 11.02
N LEU A 181 -14.06 14.94 10.00
CA LEU A 181 -14.90 14.09 9.18
C LEU A 181 -14.57 12.63 9.51
N ASN A 182 -15.41 11.98 10.31
CA ASN A 182 -15.16 10.63 10.83
C ASN A 182 -15.58 9.55 9.82
N LYS A 183 -15.10 9.64 8.57
CA LYS A 183 -15.29 8.63 7.54
C LYS A 183 -13.99 8.34 6.78
N THR A 184 -13.74 7.05 6.51
CA THR A 184 -12.47 6.56 5.94
C THR A 184 -12.13 7.22 4.61
N GLU A 185 -13.05 7.22 3.65
CA GLU A 185 -12.82 7.76 2.30
C GLU A 185 -13.44 9.16 2.12
N ALA A 186 -13.67 9.89 3.22
CA ALA A 186 -14.32 11.21 3.22
C ALA A 186 -13.74 12.20 2.20
N TYR A 187 -12.42 12.20 2.05
CA TYR A 187 -11.69 13.16 1.24
C TYR A 187 -11.29 12.63 -0.14
N GLU A 188 -11.55 11.36 -0.45
CA GLU A 188 -11.08 10.69 -1.67
C GLU A 188 -11.48 11.44 -2.96
N SER A 189 -12.73 11.90 -3.02
CA SER A 189 -13.23 12.67 -4.16
C SER A 189 -12.72 14.12 -4.21
N CYS A 190 -12.16 14.62 -3.10
CA CYS A 190 -11.59 15.96 -2.99
C CYS A 190 -10.08 15.97 -3.30
N LEU A 191 -9.40 14.83 -3.23
CA LEU A 191 -7.97 14.76 -3.52
C LEU A 191 -7.69 15.13 -4.99
N PRO A 192 -6.59 15.86 -5.26
CA PRO A 192 -6.15 16.11 -6.61
C PRO A 192 -5.65 14.83 -7.27
N ALA A 193 -5.77 14.73 -8.58
CA ALA A 193 -5.05 13.70 -9.34
C ALA A 193 -3.54 13.94 -9.23
N GLN A 194 -2.75 12.87 -9.28
CA GLN A 194 -1.30 12.99 -9.34
C GLN A 194 -0.90 13.85 -10.55
N PRO A 195 -0.11 14.92 -10.37
CA PRO A 195 0.23 15.82 -11.45
C PRO A 195 1.04 15.11 -12.52
N LEU A 196 0.80 15.48 -13.78
CA LEU A 196 1.60 15.05 -14.92
C LEU A 196 2.78 16.04 -15.09
N PRO A 197 4.04 15.62 -14.88
CA PRO A 197 5.18 16.52 -15.00
C PRO A 197 5.40 17.01 -16.43
N ASP A 198 6.15 18.11 -16.56
CA ASP A 198 6.64 18.57 -17.86
C ASP A 198 7.73 17.64 -18.41
N LEU A 199 7.70 17.41 -19.73
CA LEU A 199 8.59 16.47 -20.41
C LEU A 199 10.05 16.91 -20.34
N GLU A 200 10.34 18.17 -20.69
CA GLU A 200 11.69 18.71 -20.73
C GLU A 200 12.29 18.76 -19.32
N SER A 201 11.50 19.19 -18.34
CA SER A 201 11.88 19.18 -16.93
C SER A 201 12.22 17.76 -16.45
N THR A 202 11.41 16.75 -16.79
CA THR A 202 11.67 15.36 -16.42
C THR A 202 12.97 14.84 -17.05
N VAL A 203 13.19 15.04 -18.35
CA VAL A 203 14.42 14.58 -19.03
C VAL A 203 15.64 15.30 -18.46
N LYS A 204 15.57 16.61 -18.23
CA LYS A 204 16.66 17.38 -17.62
C LYS A 204 17.01 16.86 -16.22
N ARG A 205 16.00 16.63 -15.37
CA ARG A 205 16.18 16.08 -14.01
C ARG A 205 16.77 14.67 -14.05
N PHE A 206 16.30 13.83 -14.98
CA PHE A 206 16.85 12.50 -15.22
C PHE A 206 18.35 12.58 -15.55
N MET A 207 18.72 13.37 -16.56
CA MET A 207 20.13 13.52 -16.98
C MET A 207 21.02 13.98 -15.83
N ILE A 208 20.60 14.98 -15.06
CA ILE A 208 21.33 15.45 -13.87
C ILE A 208 21.50 14.33 -12.83
N SER A 209 20.47 13.51 -12.61
CA SER A 209 20.49 12.45 -11.59
C SER A 209 21.40 11.28 -11.95
N VAL A 210 21.60 10.99 -13.24
CA VAL A 210 22.39 9.83 -13.69
C VAL A 210 23.80 10.19 -14.12
N GLU A 211 24.11 11.47 -14.34
CA GLU A 211 25.45 11.94 -14.74
C GLU A 211 26.59 11.36 -13.89
N PRO A 212 26.51 11.30 -12.55
CA PRO A 212 27.60 10.74 -11.73
C PRO A 212 27.91 9.26 -12.02
N LEU A 213 26.97 8.51 -12.60
CA LEU A 213 27.10 7.08 -12.88
C LEU A 213 27.86 6.80 -14.19
N TYR A 214 28.07 7.83 -15.01
CA TYR A 214 28.79 7.74 -16.29
C TYR A 214 30.22 8.31 -16.20
N GLU A 215 30.71 8.58 -15.00
CA GLU A 215 32.09 9.01 -14.81
C GLU A 215 33.07 7.92 -15.32
N GLY A 216 34.06 8.33 -16.11
CA GLY A 216 34.95 7.40 -16.81
C GLY A 216 34.36 6.72 -18.06
N LYS A 217 33.11 7.07 -18.46
CA LYS A 217 32.42 6.50 -19.64
C LYS A 217 31.89 7.60 -20.58
N PRO A 218 32.76 8.46 -21.14
CA PRO A 218 32.33 9.63 -21.93
C PRO A 218 31.52 9.25 -23.17
N ASP A 219 31.82 8.12 -23.82
CA ASP A 219 31.09 7.67 -25.02
C ASP A 219 29.64 7.26 -24.71
N GLU A 220 29.43 6.55 -23.60
CA GLU A 220 28.09 6.18 -23.14
C GLU A 220 27.28 7.42 -22.72
N TRP A 221 27.91 8.36 -22.02
CA TRP A 221 27.29 9.64 -21.66
C TRP A 221 26.87 10.44 -22.90
N ASN A 222 27.79 10.61 -23.86
CA ASN A 222 27.53 11.34 -25.10
C ASN A 222 26.41 10.69 -25.92
N ARG A 223 26.33 9.35 -25.94
CA ARG A 223 25.21 8.62 -26.56
C ARG A 223 23.90 8.94 -25.85
N LEU A 224 23.86 8.89 -24.53
CA LEU A 224 22.65 9.19 -23.76
C LEU A 224 22.18 10.64 -23.97
N VAL A 225 23.11 11.60 -23.99
CA VAL A 225 22.83 13.02 -24.30
C VAL A 225 22.16 13.14 -25.66
N LYS A 226 22.77 12.61 -26.74
CA LYS A 226 22.21 12.66 -28.10
C LYS A 226 20.81 12.02 -28.17
N LEU A 227 20.63 10.89 -27.50
CA LEU A 227 19.33 10.21 -27.44
C LEU A 227 18.28 11.02 -26.69
N SER A 228 18.65 11.68 -25.60
CA SER A 228 17.75 12.55 -24.82
C SER A 228 17.30 13.77 -25.63
N GLU A 229 18.20 14.40 -26.38
CA GLU A 229 17.90 15.53 -27.26
C GLU A 229 16.98 15.11 -28.41
N LYS A 230 17.27 13.97 -29.04
CA LYS A 230 16.41 13.38 -30.07
C LYS A 230 15.03 13.04 -29.53
N PHE A 231 14.96 12.43 -28.34
CA PHE A 231 13.70 12.11 -27.67
C PHE A 231 12.84 13.35 -27.43
N LEU A 232 13.44 14.44 -26.95
CA LEU A 232 12.74 15.71 -26.73
C LEU A 232 12.24 16.38 -28.01
N LYS A 233 12.95 16.20 -29.14
CA LYS A 233 12.57 16.77 -30.43
C LYS A 233 11.49 15.94 -31.15
N ASP A 234 11.59 14.61 -31.09
CA ASP A 234 10.82 13.71 -31.94
C ASP A 234 9.67 13.02 -31.19
N GLU A 235 9.95 11.86 -30.56
CA GLU A 235 8.92 10.95 -30.04
C GLU A 235 8.35 11.38 -28.68
N GLY A 236 9.14 12.03 -27.83
CA GLY A 236 8.75 12.47 -26.50
C GLY A 236 7.53 13.38 -26.50
N PRO A 237 7.47 14.47 -27.29
CA PRO A 237 6.29 15.32 -27.40
C PRO A 237 5.03 14.57 -27.85
N ARG A 238 5.17 13.56 -28.72
CA ARG A 238 4.05 12.71 -29.17
C ARG A 238 3.53 11.85 -28.02
N PHE A 239 4.42 11.17 -27.30
CA PHE A 239 4.05 10.36 -26.14
C PHE A 239 3.43 11.21 -25.02
N GLN A 240 3.98 12.41 -24.78
CA GLN A 240 3.45 13.33 -23.79
C GLN A 240 2.04 13.83 -24.13
N ARG A 241 1.71 14.04 -25.41
CA ARG A 241 0.34 14.36 -25.83
C ARG A 241 -0.64 13.22 -25.51
N MET A 242 -0.25 11.97 -25.76
CA MET A 242 -1.08 10.80 -25.42
C MET A 242 -1.25 10.65 -23.91
N LEU A 243 -0.19 10.89 -23.13
CA LEU A 243 -0.25 10.84 -21.68
C LEU A 243 -1.13 11.95 -21.09
N LYS A 244 -1.11 13.16 -21.68
CA LYS A 244 -2.06 14.25 -21.35
C LYS A 244 -3.51 13.83 -21.57
N VAL A 245 -3.81 13.09 -22.64
CA VAL A 245 -5.17 12.54 -22.85
C VAL A 245 -5.54 11.58 -21.72
N LYS A 246 -4.68 10.64 -21.36
CA LYS A 246 -4.93 9.75 -20.21
C LYS A 246 -5.13 10.54 -18.91
N TYR A 247 -4.30 11.55 -18.65
CA TYR A 247 -4.40 12.40 -17.45
C TYR A 247 -5.73 13.15 -17.35
N MET A 248 -6.34 13.56 -18.48
CA MET A 248 -7.64 14.25 -18.47
C MET A 248 -8.80 13.35 -18.06
N PHE A 249 -8.73 12.05 -18.37
CA PHE A 249 -9.86 11.12 -18.19
C PHE A 249 -9.65 10.13 -17.04
N ALA A 250 -8.41 9.85 -16.65
CA ALA A 250 -8.10 8.95 -15.55
C ALA A 250 -8.22 9.66 -14.19
N GLU A 251 -8.65 8.92 -13.16
CA GLU A 251 -8.60 9.43 -11.77
C GLU A 251 -7.16 9.66 -11.28
N ASN A 252 -6.26 8.83 -11.78
CA ASN A 252 -4.81 8.94 -11.66
C ASN A 252 -4.20 8.26 -12.90
N TYR A 253 -3.26 8.92 -13.57
CA TYR A 253 -2.67 8.42 -14.82
C TYR A 253 -1.65 7.28 -14.61
N MET A 254 -1.26 6.98 -13.38
CA MET A 254 -0.22 6.02 -13.06
C MET A 254 -0.75 4.77 -12.35
N SER A 255 -1.74 4.89 -11.45
CA SER A 255 -2.10 3.82 -10.52
C SER A 255 -2.44 2.48 -11.18
N ASP A 256 -3.16 2.49 -12.30
CA ASP A 256 -3.55 1.27 -13.03
C ASP A 256 -2.37 0.62 -13.75
N TRP A 257 -1.56 1.42 -14.44
CA TRP A 257 -0.35 0.95 -15.11
C TRP A 257 0.72 0.48 -14.13
N TRP A 258 0.84 1.14 -12.98
CA TRP A 258 1.76 0.75 -11.91
C TRP A 258 1.41 -0.63 -11.37
N LEU A 259 0.16 -0.83 -10.94
CA LEU A 259 -0.32 -2.13 -10.47
C LEU A 259 -0.13 -3.22 -11.55
N LYS A 260 -0.58 -2.94 -12.77
CA LYS A 260 -0.58 -3.92 -13.86
C LYS A 260 0.83 -4.36 -14.24
N TYR A 261 1.71 -3.42 -14.55
CA TYR A 261 2.97 -3.74 -15.21
C TYR A 261 4.14 -3.96 -14.25
N VAL A 262 4.14 -3.36 -13.06
CA VAL A 262 5.22 -3.55 -12.07
C VAL A 262 4.97 -4.75 -11.19
N TYR A 263 3.71 -4.96 -10.78
CA TYR A 263 3.37 -6.06 -9.89
C TYR A 263 2.74 -7.22 -10.66
N LEU A 264 1.58 -7.02 -11.27
CA LEU A 264 0.78 -8.14 -11.78
C LEU A 264 1.39 -8.83 -13.02
N ALA A 265 2.19 -8.14 -13.83
CA ALA A 265 2.86 -8.74 -14.99
C ALA A 265 4.20 -9.40 -14.66
N GLN A 266 4.76 -9.17 -13.47
CA GLN A 266 6.03 -9.73 -13.04
C GLN A 266 5.94 -11.25 -12.82
N ARG A 267 6.92 -12.03 -13.30
CA ARG A 267 6.85 -13.50 -13.37
C ARG A 267 7.77 -14.28 -12.42
N GLU A 268 8.70 -13.62 -11.71
CA GLU A 268 9.52 -14.29 -10.68
C GLU A 268 8.67 -14.67 -9.44
N SER A 269 9.23 -15.45 -8.52
CA SER A 269 8.56 -15.76 -7.25
C SER A 269 8.26 -14.48 -6.45
N LEU A 270 7.13 -14.43 -5.73
CA LEU A 270 6.78 -13.27 -4.92
C LEU A 270 7.59 -13.20 -3.63
N CYS A 271 7.77 -14.35 -2.98
CA CYS A 271 8.50 -14.41 -1.73
C CYS A 271 9.96 -13.96 -1.95
N ILE A 272 10.53 -13.22 -1.01
CA ILE A 272 11.83 -12.54 -1.10
C ILE A 272 11.85 -11.39 -2.12
N ASN A 273 11.36 -11.59 -3.35
CA ASN A 273 11.55 -10.66 -4.47
C ASN A 273 10.49 -9.54 -4.54
N SER A 274 9.33 -9.72 -3.91
CA SER A 274 8.23 -8.75 -3.90
C SER A 274 7.54 -8.63 -2.53
N ASN A 275 7.31 -9.75 -1.83
CA ASN A 275 6.74 -9.72 -0.48
C ASN A 275 7.69 -9.00 0.48
N TRP A 276 7.12 -8.37 1.49
CA TRP A 276 7.85 -7.70 2.56
C TRP A 276 7.29 -8.15 3.91
N PHE A 277 8.04 -7.90 4.98
CA PHE A 277 7.62 -8.27 6.33
C PHE A 277 7.57 -7.07 7.26
N GLY A 278 6.73 -7.18 8.28
CA GLY A 278 6.57 -6.18 9.32
C GLY A 278 6.80 -6.76 10.71
N ILE A 279 7.52 -6.01 11.52
CA ILE A 279 7.72 -6.23 12.96
C ILE A 279 7.02 -5.08 13.69
N PRO A 280 5.93 -5.33 14.41
CA PRO A 280 5.25 -4.28 15.17
C PRO A 280 6.09 -3.80 16.36
N PHE A 281 6.61 -4.73 17.17
CA PHE A 281 7.51 -4.46 18.30
C PHE A 281 8.70 -5.42 18.27
N ALA A 282 9.89 -4.95 18.67
CA ALA A 282 11.10 -5.75 18.70
C ALA A 282 11.21 -6.62 19.96
N LYS A 283 10.82 -6.05 21.11
CA LYS A 283 11.09 -6.61 22.45
C LYS A 283 9.83 -6.94 23.25
N TYR A 284 8.74 -6.21 23.04
CA TYR A 284 7.53 -6.37 23.84
C TYR A 284 6.64 -7.50 23.31
N THR A 285 6.28 -8.40 24.23
CA THR A 285 5.32 -9.48 24.02
C THR A 285 4.38 -9.53 25.23
N PRO A 286 3.07 -9.31 25.08
CA PRO A 286 2.16 -9.19 26.22
C PRO A 286 1.78 -10.54 26.87
N THR A 287 1.97 -11.65 26.16
CA THR A 287 1.74 -13.02 26.65
C THR A 287 2.65 -13.99 25.92
N HIS A 288 3.10 -15.04 26.61
CA HIS A 288 3.89 -16.12 26.01
C HIS A 288 3.03 -17.29 25.54
N LEU A 289 1.70 -17.17 25.62
CA LEU A 289 0.77 -18.16 25.11
C LEU A 289 0.42 -17.84 23.66
N GLN A 290 0.85 -18.72 22.74
CA GLN A 290 0.66 -18.54 21.30
C GLN A 290 -0.82 -18.38 20.90
N ALA A 291 -1.71 -19.21 21.43
CA ALA A 291 -3.15 -19.13 21.16
C ALA A 291 -3.75 -17.81 21.64
N SER A 292 -3.41 -17.40 22.87
CA SER A 292 -3.89 -16.14 23.48
C SER A 292 -3.43 -14.93 22.67
N ARG A 293 -2.16 -14.92 22.25
CA ARG A 293 -1.62 -13.86 21.39
C ARG A 293 -2.36 -13.79 20.05
N ALA A 294 -2.51 -14.92 19.38
CA ALA A 294 -3.19 -14.97 18.09
C ALA A 294 -4.65 -14.53 18.22
N ALA A 295 -5.36 -14.98 19.26
CA ALA A 295 -6.74 -14.62 19.53
C ALA A 295 -6.95 -13.10 19.68
N SER A 296 -6.08 -12.43 20.45
CA SER A 296 -6.19 -10.97 20.66
C SER A 296 -5.94 -10.17 19.37
N LEU A 297 -4.93 -10.57 18.59
CA LEU A 297 -4.61 -9.93 17.30
C LEU A 297 -5.71 -10.14 16.27
N ILE A 298 -6.27 -11.36 16.17
CA ILE A 298 -7.43 -11.64 15.30
C ILE A 298 -8.61 -10.74 15.71
N TYR A 299 -8.93 -10.70 17.01
CA TYR A 299 -10.03 -9.89 17.51
C TYR A 299 -9.88 -8.41 17.12
N ASN A 300 -8.70 -7.82 17.30
CA ASN A 300 -8.44 -6.43 16.92
C ASN A 300 -8.49 -6.19 15.41
N LEU A 301 -7.90 -7.08 14.61
CA LEU A 301 -7.95 -6.99 13.14
C LEU A 301 -9.39 -7.06 12.61
N ILE A 302 -10.24 -7.90 13.20
CA ILE A 302 -11.66 -7.98 12.82
C ILE A 302 -12.45 -6.73 13.23
N LYS A 303 -12.13 -6.09 14.37
CA LYS A 303 -12.69 -4.77 14.73
C LYS A 303 -12.33 -3.71 13.69
N ILE A 304 -11.07 -3.67 13.27
CA ILE A 304 -10.59 -2.74 12.23
C ILE A 304 -11.27 -3.04 10.90
N LYS A 305 -11.32 -4.30 10.48
CA LYS A 305 -12.03 -4.73 9.26
C LYS A 305 -13.48 -4.25 9.27
N LYS A 306 -14.23 -4.46 10.36
CA LYS A 306 -15.62 -4.00 10.48
C LYS A 306 -15.74 -2.49 10.40
N SER A 307 -14.74 -1.75 10.93
CA SER A 307 -14.69 -0.29 10.81
C SER A 307 -14.44 0.16 9.36
N LEU A 308 -13.56 -0.53 8.63
CA LEU A 308 -13.33 -0.28 7.20
C LEU A 308 -14.56 -0.62 6.35
N ASP A 309 -15.20 -1.76 6.59
CA ASP A 309 -16.44 -2.17 5.89
C ASP A 309 -17.57 -1.13 6.11
N ARG A 310 -17.62 -0.50 7.29
CA ARG A 310 -18.58 0.56 7.64
C ARG A 310 -18.11 1.97 7.24
N SER A 311 -16.92 2.10 6.66
CA SER A 311 -16.28 3.38 6.34
C SER A 311 -16.13 4.33 7.54
N THR A 312 -15.97 3.77 8.75
CA THR A 312 -15.79 4.52 10.01
C THR A 312 -14.35 4.54 10.52
N PHE A 313 -13.43 3.88 9.82
CA PHE A 313 -12.01 3.92 10.16
C PHE A 313 -11.47 5.34 9.93
N PRO A 314 -10.73 5.95 10.87
CA PRO A 314 -10.36 7.36 10.78
C PRO A 314 -9.53 7.70 9.52
N PRO A 315 -9.81 8.83 8.84
CA PRO A 315 -8.96 9.31 7.75
C PRO A 315 -7.60 9.76 8.28
N LEU A 316 -6.55 9.57 7.49
CA LEU A 316 -5.19 9.97 7.83
C LEU A 316 -4.85 11.35 7.24
N PHE A 317 -4.06 12.14 7.97
CA PHE A 317 -3.61 13.46 7.52
C PHE A 317 -2.09 13.60 7.60
N GLY A 318 -1.50 14.19 6.56
CA GLY A 318 -0.14 14.72 6.56
C GLY A 318 -0.18 16.21 6.89
N GLY A 319 -0.17 16.55 8.18
CA GLY A 319 -0.40 17.92 8.64
C GLY A 319 -1.81 18.38 8.30
N LEU A 320 -1.93 19.37 7.40
CA LEU A 320 -3.23 19.86 6.93
C LEU A 320 -3.74 19.13 5.68
N VAL A 321 -3.01 18.17 5.11
CA VAL A 321 -3.43 17.53 3.86
C VAL A 321 -4.01 16.15 4.15
N PRO A 322 -5.28 15.87 3.79
CA PRO A 322 -5.82 14.52 3.89
C PRO A 322 -5.05 13.59 2.96
N LEU A 323 -4.85 12.35 3.39
CA LEU A 323 -4.17 11.33 2.61
C LEU A 323 -5.17 10.34 2.02
N ASP A 324 -4.83 9.81 0.86
CA ASP A 324 -5.53 8.75 0.16
C ASP A 324 -5.65 7.51 1.05
N MET A 325 -6.87 6.96 1.07
CA MET A 325 -7.23 5.78 1.84
C MET A 325 -7.67 4.62 0.92
N SER A 326 -7.49 4.75 -0.40
CA SER A 326 -7.98 3.77 -1.38
C SER A 326 -7.33 2.39 -1.25
N GLN A 327 -6.11 2.33 -0.71
CA GLN A 327 -5.39 1.07 -0.46
C GLN A 327 -6.01 0.23 0.67
N TYR A 328 -6.68 0.86 1.65
CA TYR A 328 -7.16 0.20 2.86
C TYR A 328 -8.22 -0.87 2.58
N ARG A 329 -8.98 -0.70 1.50
CA ARG A 329 -9.97 -1.69 1.07
C ARG A 329 -9.35 -3.05 0.79
N TYR A 330 -8.10 -3.09 0.32
CA TYR A 330 -7.44 -4.33 -0.10
C TYR A 330 -6.67 -5.02 1.03
N VAL A 331 -6.65 -4.46 2.25
CA VAL A 331 -5.99 -5.08 3.40
C VAL A 331 -6.60 -6.47 3.68
N PHE A 332 -7.94 -6.54 3.67
CA PHE A 332 -8.68 -7.75 4.00
C PHE A 332 -9.36 -8.37 2.78
N ASN A 333 -9.70 -9.66 2.88
CA ASN A 333 -10.41 -10.45 1.88
C ASN A 333 -9.75 -10.42 0.49
N THR A 334 -8.43 -10.22 0.43
CA THR A 334 -7.73 -9.96 -0.83
C THR A 334 -6.65 -11.01 -1.05
N THR A 335 -6.58 -11.51 -2.29
CA THR A 335 -5.60 -12.50 -2.72
C THR A 335 -5.16 -12.17 -4.15
N ARG A 336 -3.86 -12.24 -4.41
CA ARG A 336 -3.29 -12.15 -5.75
C ARG A 336 -3.29 -13.54 -6.40
N LEU A 337 -4.18 -13.74 -7.36
CA LEU A 337 -4.29 -15.02 -8.07
C LEU A 337 -3.21 -15.08 -9.16
N PRO A 338 -2.42 -16.17 -9.25
CA PRO A 338 -1.45 -16.32 -10.32
C PRO A 338 -2.17 -16.49 -11.66
N GLY A 339 -1.67 -15.84 -12.70
CA GLY A 339 -2.05 -16.12 -14.09
C GLY A 339 -0.81 -16.38 -14.93
N ARG A 340 -0.94 -16.99 -16.11
CA ARG A 340 0.24 -17.41 -16.88
C ARG A 340 1.13 -16.23 -17.26
N GLU A 341 0.53 -15.18 -17.81
CA GLU A 341 1.21 -13.95 -18.25
C GLU A 341 1.03 -12.78 -17.26
N MET A 342 -0.10 -12.77 -16.55
CA MET A 342 -0.48 -11.70 -15.66
C MET A 342 -1.35 -12.22 -14.52
N ASP A 343 -1.01 -11.83 -13.30
CA ASP A 343 -1.77 -12.15 -12.10
C ASP A 343 -3.00 -11.24 -11.97
N VAL A 344 -3.94 -11.63 -11.11
CA VAL A 344 -5.15 -10.84 -10.83
C VAL A 344 -5.30 -10.62 -9.34
N LEU A 345 -5.29 -9.35 -8.92
CA LEU A 345 -5.65 -8.99 -7.56
C LEU A 345 -7.17 -9.09 -7.38
N THR A 346 -7.61 -10.00 -6.53
CA THR A 346 -9.03 -10.34 -6.30
C THR A 346 -9.44 -10.06 -4.87
N GLN A 347 -10.58 -9.39 -4.71
CA GLN A 347 -11.20 -9.12 -3.41
C GLN A 347 -12.53 -9.84 -3.29
N TYR A 348 -12.79 -10.40 -2.11
CA TYR A 348 -14.00 -11.15 -1.78
C TYR A 348 -14.87 -10.43 -0.75
N GLU A 349 -16.17 -10.74 -0.73
CA GLU A 349 -17.18 -10.09 0.12
C GLU A 349 -17.96 -11.15 0.91
N GLY A 350 -18.47 -10.76 2.08
CA GLY A 350 -19.31 -11.64 2.91
C GLY A 350 -18.58 -12.79 3.59
N ILE A 351 -17.25 -12.74 3.63
CA ILE A 351 -16.39 -13.76 4.23
C ILE A 351 -16.38 -13.61 5.75
N LYS A 352 -16.50 -14.74 6.45
CA LYS A 352 -16.63 -14.82 7.92
C LYS A 352 -15.50 -15.58 8.61
N HIS A 353 -14.60 -16.17 7.83
CA HIS A 353 -13.52 -17.00 8.31
C HIS A 353 -12.14 -16.46 7.94
N ILE A 354 -11.14 -16.84 8.73
CA ILE A 354 -9.73 -16.80 8.35
C ILE A 354 -9.27 -18.22 8.02
N VAL A 355 -8.08 -18.33 7.43
CA VAL A 355 -7.39 -19.62 7.33
C VAL A 355 -6.19 -19.62 8.27
N VAL A 356 -6.02 -20.70 9.01
CA VAL A 356 -4.87 -20.95 9.89
C VAL A 356 -3.97 -21.99 9.23
N ILE A 357 -2.67 -21.72 9.18
CA ILE A 357 -1.62 -22.67 8.80
C ILE A 357 -0.83 -23.01 10.06
N TYR A 358 -0.76 -24.31 10.40
CA TYR A 358 0.05 -24.82 11.51
C TYR A 358 0.73 -26.13 11.10
N LYS A 359 2.07 -26.15 11.06
CA LYS A 359 2.86 -27.31 10.60
C LYS A 359 2.42 -27.83 9.21
N GLY A 360 2.21 -26.92 8.26
CA GLY A 360 1.74 -27.24 6.91
C GLY A 360 0.26 -27.62 6.79
N ARG A 361 -0.47 -27.70 7.90
CA ARG A 361 -1.90 -28.02 7.93
C ARG A 361 -2.74 -26.75 7.83
N PHE A 362 -3.74 -26.78 6.96
CA PHE A 362 -4.72 -25.71 6.81
C PHE A 362 -5.99 -25.98 7.62
N TYR A 363 -6.50 -24.93 8.27
CA TYR A 363 -7.78 -24.94 8.99
C TYR A 363 -8.60 -23.70 8.62
N GLN A 364 -9.90 -23.87 8.43
CA GLN A 364 -10.87 -22.79 8.39
C GLN A 364 -11.29 -22.46 9.82
N LEU A 365 -11.07 -21.22 10.25
CA LEU A 365 -11.50 -20.71 11.56
C LEU A 365 -12.51 -19.58 11.36
N GLU A 366 -13.74 -19.78 11.83
CA GLU A 366 -14.74 -18.70 11.87
C GLU A 366 -14.28 -17.62 12.86
N VAL A 367 -14.42 -16.35 12.45
CA VAL A 367 -14.13 -15.18 13.31
C VAL A 367 -15.34 -14.27 13.47
N LEU A 368 -16.39 -14.55 12.69
CA LEU A 368 -17.73 -14.02 12.86
C LEU A 368 -18.69 -15.21 13.03
N HIS A 369 -19.63 -15.09 13.96
CA HIS A 369 -20.65 -16.10 14.19
C HIS A 369 -21.42 -16.39 12.89
N PRO A 370 -21.53 -17.66 12.43
CA PRO A 370 -22.09 -18.00 11.12
C PRO A 370 -23.51 -17.48 10.87
N ARG A 371 -24.38 -17.52 11.89
CA ARG A 371 -25.77 -17.04 11.83
C ARG A 371 -25.94 -15.54 12.12
N THR A 372 -25.41 -15.05 13.24
CA THR A 372 -25.68 -13.67 13.71
C THR A 372 -24.74 -12.63 13.11
N ASN A 373 -23.62 -13.06 12.53
CA ASN A 373 -22.54 -12.19 12.06
C ASN A 373 -21.92 -11.32 13.19
N HIS A 374 -22.20 -11.66 14.45
CA HIS A 374 -21.51 -11.08 15.60
C HIS A 374 -20.05 -11.51 15.57
N GLN A 375 -19.16 -10.64 16.05
CA GLN A 375 -17.74 -10.99 16.11
C GLN A 375 -17.48 -11.94 17.27
N LEU A 376 -16.64 -12.95 17.06
CA LEU A 376 -16.26 -13.85 18.15
C LEU A 376 -15.34 -13.13 19.13
N SER A 377 -15.50 -13.43 20.42
CA SER A 377 -14.67 -12.86 21.48
C SER A 377 -13.24 -13.42 21.44
N PRO A 378 -12.25 -12.75 22.05
CA PRO A 378 -10.91 -13.30 22.21
C PRO A 378 -10.94 -14.69 22.86
N TYR A 379 -11.78 -14.88 23.88
CA TYR A 379 -11.85 -16.15 24.61
C TYR A 379 -12.35 -17.30 23.73
N GLN A 380 -13.38 -17.07 22.90
CA GLN A 380 -13.83 -18.08 21.92
C GLN A 380 -12.73 -18.43 20.91
N LEU A 381 -11.96 -17.43 20.46
CA LEU A 381 -10.88 -17.61 19.49
C LEU A 381 -9.70 -18.37 20.10
N GLU A 382 -9.32 -18.05 21.34
CA GLU A 382 -8.25 -18.75 22.08
C GLU A 382 -8.57 -20.25 22.20
N MET A 383 -9.77 -20.59 22.70
CA MET A 383 -10.20 -21.99 22.82
C MET A 383 -10.16 -22.72 21.47
N ALA A 384 -10.61 -22.07 20.39
CA ALA A 384 -10.55 -22.67 19.05
C ALA A 384 -9.11 -22.87 18.56
N LEU A 385 -8.21 -21.93 18.82
CA LEU A 385 -6.80 -22.03 18.44
C LEU A 385 -6.04 -23.09 19.25
N GLU A 386 -6.36 -23.25 20.53
CA GLU A 386 -5.82 -24.32 21.37
C GLU A 386 -6.15 -25.71 20.80
N THR A 387 -7.34 -25.90 20.22
CA THR A 387 -7.64 -27.18 19.54
C THR A 387 -6.75 -27.45 18.33
N ILE A 388 -6.28 -26.40 17.63
CA ILE A 388 -5.33 -26.54 16.52
C ILE A 388 -3.93 -26.89 17.04
N LEU A 389 -3.47 -26.19 18.07
CA LEU A 389 -2.14 -26.37 18.65
C LEU A 389 -1.99 -27.75 19.31
N ASN A 390 -3.05 -28.22 19.97
CA ASN A 390 -3.10 -29.54 20.64
C ASN A 390 -3.54 -30.68 19.70
N SER A 391 -3.67 -30.43 18.39
CA SER A 391 -4.08 -31.46 17.43
C SER A 391 -2.92 -32.40 17.07
N ASP A 392 -3.09 -33.67 17.44
CA ASP A 392 -2.23 -34.81 17.07
C ASP A 392 -2.58 -35.40 15.67
N GLU A 393 -3.41 -34.71 14.87
CA GLU A 393 -3.80 -35.18 13.54
C GLU A 393 -2.59 -35.27 12.60
N GLU A 394 -2.22 -36.49 12.19
CA GLU A 394 -1.20 -36.73 11.17
C GLU A 394 -1.56 -36.08 9.82
N THR A 395 -0.56 -35.64 9.06
CA THR A 395 -0.75 -35.09 7.72
C THR A 395 0.32 -35.66 6.80
N ASP A 396 -0.06 -35.98 5.55
CA ASP A 396 0.88 -36.45 4.54
C ASP A 396 2.01 -35.39 4.43
N PRO A 397 3.30 -35.77 4.60
CA PRO A 397 4.40 -34.82 4.54
C PRO A 397 4.41 -33.98 3.26
N VAL A 398 3.88 -34.51 2.16
CA VAL A 398 3.77 -33.81 0.89
C VAL A 398 2.58 -32.85 0.86
N GLU A 399 1.46 -33.19 1.52
CA GLU A 399 0.33 -32.26 1.68
C GLU A 399 0.75 -31.04 2.50
N ALA A 400 1.57 -31.26 3.55
CA ALA A 400 2.09 -30.19 4.38
C ALA A 400 2.89 -29.15 3.58
N LEU A 401 3.48 -29.53 2.44
CA LEU A 401 4.26 -28.63 1.58
C LEU A 401 3.42 -27.85 0.56
N ILE A 402 2.10 -28.04 0.46
CA ILE A 402 1.24 -27.27 -0.46
C ILE A 402 1.44 -25.74 -0.42
N PRO A 403 1.65 -25.09 0.75
CA PRO A 403 1.92 -23.65 0.77
C PRO A 403 3.14 -23.23 -0.07
N ALA A 404 4.11 -24.13 -0.30
CA ALA A 404 5.31 -23.90 -1.10
C ALA A 404 4.97 -23.46 -2.52
N PHE A 405 3.84 -23.87 -3.08
CA PHE A 405 3.49 -23.46 -4.44
C PHE A 405 3.37 -21.96 -4.62
N THR A 406 3.01 -21.21 -3.57
CA THR A 406 2.95 -19.74 -3.62
C THR A 406 4.34 -19.08 -3.73
N THR A 407 5.42 -19.85 -3.56
CA THR A 407 6.81 -19.40 -3.72
C THR A 407 7.40 -19.75 -5.09
N ALA A 408 6.66 -20.47 -5.95
CA ALA A 408 7.09 -20.72 -7.32
C ALA A 408 7.05 -19.44 -8.19
N PRO A 409 7.82 -19.38 -9.28
CA PRO A 409 7.62 -18.38 -10.33
C PRO A 409 6.14 -18.31 -10.77
N ARG A 410 5.63 -17.11 -11.07
CA ARG A 410 4.18 -16.89 -11.20
C ARG A 410 3.54 -17.70 -12.32
N THR A 411 4.23 -17.86 -13.44
CA THR A 411 3.78 -18.69 -14.57
C THR A 411 3.68 -20.16 -14.16
N GLU A 412 4.72 -20.69 -13.51
CA GLU A 412 4.76 -22.07 -13.01
C GLU A 412 3.64 -22.30 -11.97
N TRP A 413 3.45 -21.35 -11.05
CA TRP A 413 2.37 -21.42 -10.07
C TRP A 413 0.99 -21.39 -10.74
N ALA A 414 0.78 -20.54 -11.76
CA ALA A 414 -0.48 -20.50 -12.49
C ALA A 414 -0.81 -21.86 -13.14
N ASP A 415 0.17 -22.49 -13.79
CA ASP A 415 -0.01 -23.78 -14.46
C ASP A 415 -0.32 -24.91 -13.44
N ILE A 416 0.41 -24.95 -12.31
CA ILE A 416 0.16 -25.91 -11.22
C ILE A 416 -1.22 -25.69 -10.59
N ARG A 417 -1.55 -24.43 -10.28
CA ARG A 417 -2.83 -24.03 -9.67
C ARG A 417 -4.00 -24.45 -10.54
N ASP A 418 -3.95 -24.14 -11.83
CA ASP A 418 -5.04 -24.45 -12.75
C ASP A 418 -5.22 -25.95 -12.92
N LYS A 419 -4.11 -26.68 -13.12
CA LYS A 419 -4.15 -28.13 -13.34
C LYS A 419 -4.62 -28.91 -12.12
N HIS A 420 -4.03 -28.68 -10.95
CA HIS A 420 -4.19 -29.55 -9.78
C HIS A 420 -5.20 -29.05 -8.75
N PHE A 421 -5.60 -27.77 -8.82
CA PHE A 421 -6.53 -27.19 -7.86
C PHE A 421 -7.81 -26.69 -8.51
N VAL A 422 -7.73 -25.83 -9.53
CA VAL A 422 -8.94 -25.24 -10.16
C VAL A 422 -9.72 -26.29 -10.96
N ASN A 423 -9.02 -27.08 -11.78
CA ASN A 423 -9.63 -28.11 -12.62
C ASN A 423 -9.77 -29.46 -11.91
N ASN A 424 -9.48 -29.54 -10.61
CA ASN A 424 -9.68 -30.72 -9.78
C ASN A 424 -10.92 -30.54 -8.89
N ALA A 425 -11.93 -31.39 -9.08
CA ALA A 425 -13.21 -31.31 -8.39
C ALA A 425 -13.10 -31.40 -6.85
N TYR A 426 -12.05 -32.05 -6.33
CA TYR A 426 -11.83 -32.22 -4.90
C TYR A 426 -11.01 -31.06 -4.29
N ASN A 427 -10.09 -30.47 -5.04
CA ASN A 427 -9.18 -29.43 -4.53
C ASN A 427 -9.69 -28.00 -4.73
N VAL A 428 -10.62 -27.77 -5.66
CA VAL A 428 -11.14 -26.41 -5.98
C VAL A 428 -11.82 -25.74 -4.78
N LYS A 429 -12.61 -26.50 -4.00
CA LYS A 429 -13.31 -25.97 -2.83
C LYS A 429 -12.33 -25.65 -1.68
N PRO A 430 -11.42 -26.56 -1.27
CA PRO A 430 -10.32 -26.25 -0.35
C PRO A 430 -9.51 -25.00 -0.73
N LEU A 431 -9.05 -24.91 -1.99
CA LEU A 431 -8.29 -23.74 -2.47
C LEU A 431 -9.10 -22.45 -2.32
N ARG A 432 -10.38 -22.49 -2.71
CA ARG A 432 -11.27 -21.33 -2.62
C ARG A 432 -11.45 -20.85 -1.18
N VAL A 433 -11.51 -21.75 -0.19
CA VAL A 433 -11.57 -21.36 1.23
C VAL A 433 -10.34 -20.52 1.64
N ILE A 434 -9.16 -20.87 1.13
CA ILE A 434 -7.90 -20.13 1.38
C ILE A 434 -7.92 -18.78 0.66
N GLU A 435 -8.22 -18.78 -0.64
CA GLU A 435 -8.22 -17.57 -1.46
C GLU A 435 -9.27 -16.55 -1.00
N GLU A 436 -10.43 -17.01 -0.53
CA GLU A 436 -11.51 -16.13 -0.07
C GLU A 436 -11.31 -15.59 1.34
N SER A 437 -10.51 -16.25 2.19
CA SER A 437 -10.35 -15.92 3.63
C SER A 437 -10.10 -14.43 3.93
N ILE A 438 -10.42 -13.96 5.14
CA ILE A 438 -10.20 -12.55 5.50
C ILE A 438 -8.71 -12.19 5.49
N PHE A 439 -7.89 -13.04 6.09
CA PHE A 439 -6.43 -13.07 6.03
C PHE A 439 -5.97 -14.49 6.40
N VAL A 440 -4.67 -14.77 6.29
CA VAL A 440 -4.08 -16.03 6.74
C VAL A 440 -3.37 -15.82 8.08
N LEU A 441 -3.59 -16.70 9.04
CA LEU A 441 -2.82 -16.81 10.28
C LEU A 441 -1.81 -17.94 10.12
N SER A 442 -0.54 -17.67 10.37
CA SER A 442 0.53 -18.65 10.44
C SER A 442 0.91 -18.83 11.90
N LEU A 443 0.55 -19.98 12.47
CA LEU A 443 1.04 -20.40 13.78
C LEU A 443 2.37 -21.10 13.52
N ASP A 444 3.47 -20.39 13.76
CA ASP A 444 4.80 -20.96 13.59
C ASP A 444 5.15 -21.83 14.80
N ASP A 445 5.89 -22.91 14.56
CA ASP A 445 6.29 -23.89 15.57
C ASP A 445 7.78 -23.75 15.97
N VAL A 446 8.43 -22.68 15.52
CA VAL A 446 9.82 -22.35 15.82
C VAL A 446 9.86 -21.02 16.56
N THR A 447 10.68 -20.94 17.60
CA THR A 447 11.00 -19.71 18.33
C THR A 447 12.37 -19.21 17.88
N PRO A 448 12.45 -18.11 17.11
CA PRO A 448 13.73 -17.52 16.71
C PRO A 448 14.54 -17.02 17.91
N ASN A 449 15.86 -17.19 17.88
CA ASN A 449 16.75 -16.78 18.97
C ASN A 449 17.26 -15.34 18.84
N SER A 450 17.17 -14.77 17.64
CA SER A 450 17.64 -13.41 17.34
C SER A 450 16.61 -12.64 16.51
N ILE A 451 16.79 -11.32 16.47
CA ILE A 451 15.97 -10.44 15.62
C ILE A 451 16.21 -10.70 14.12
N ASP A 452 17.39 -11.20 13.75
CA ASP A 452 17.75 -11.55 12.38
C ASP A 452 17.01 -12.82 11.94
N GLU A 453 17.09 -13.89 12.75
CA GLU A 453 16.35 -15.14 12.51
C GLU A 453 14.84 -14.88 12.45
N ARG A 454 14.34 -14.03 13.34
CA ARG A 454 12.93 -13.62 13.39
C ARG A 454 12.51 -12.84 12.15
N SER A 455 13.34 -11.90 11.70
CA SER A 455 13.11 -11.13 10.48
C SER A 455 13.12 -12.02 9.24
N LEU A 456 14.06 -12.97 9.17
CA LEU A 456 14.14 -13.96 8.10
C LEU A 456 12.91 -14.88 8.09
N LEU A 457 12.48 -15.34 9.27
CA LEU A 457 11.26 -16.16 9.43
C LEU A 457 10.00 -15.39 8.97
N LEU A 458 9.88 -14.11 9.28
CA LEU A 458 8.73 -13.30 8.83
C LEU A 458 8.78 -13.02 7.32
N LEU A 459 9.97 -12.79 6.75
CA LEU A 459 10.11 -12.56 5.31
C LEU A 459 9.87 -13.84 4.50
N CYS A 460 10.44 -14.96 4.92
CA CYS A 460 10.55 -16.16 4.10
C CYS A 460 9.70 -17.34 4.59
N GLY A 461 9.46 -17.45 5.90
CA GLY A 461 8.97 -18.70 6.48
C GLY A 461 9.92 -19.87 6.19
N ASN A 462 9.37 -21.07 6.10
CA ASN A 462 10.11 -22.32 5.86
C ASN A 462 9.61 -23.08 4.61
N GLY A 463 8.79 -22.42 3.79
CA GLY A 463 8.18 -22.99 2.58
C GLY A 463 6.91 -23.81 2.83
N HIS A 464 6.45 -23.99 4.06
CA HIS A 464 5.19 -24.70 4.34
C HIS A 464 4.29 -23.97 5.36
N ASN A 465 4.59 -22.71 5.68
CA ASN A 465 3.87 -21.95 6.70
C ASN A 465 3.41 -20.57 6.21
N ARG A 466 3.43 -20.30 4.91
CA ARG A 466 3.02 -19.01 4.31
C ARG A 466 2.14 -19.23 3.09
N TRP A 467 1.12 -18.39 2.92
CA TRP A 467 0.42 -18.24 1.65
C TRP A 467 0.76 -16.88 1.05
N SER A 468 1.88 -16.80 0.30
CA SER A 468 2.48 -15.52 -0.13
C SER A 468 1.60 -14.71 -1.10
N ASP A 469 0.57 -15.32 -1.67
CA ASP A 469 -0.44 -14.68 -2.50
C ASP A 469 -1.49 -13.89 -1.69
N LYS A 470 -1.63 -14.17 -0.39
CA LYS A 470 -2.61 -13.47 0.46
C LYS A 470 -2.16 -12.04 0.70
N SER A 471 -3.11 -11.10 0.78
CA SER A 471 -2.80 -9.69 1.10
C SER A 471 -1.82 -9.56 2.27
N PHE A 472 -2.06 -10.30 3.35
CA PHE A 472 -1.06 -10.55 4.38
C PHE A 472 -1.30 -11.87 5.11
N ASN A 473 -0.23 -12.40 5.69
CA ASN A 473 -0.23 -13.47 6.67
C ASN A 473 0.16 -12.85 8.02
N LEU A 474 -0.70 -13.00 9.03
CA LEU A 474 -0.36 -12.72 10.43
C LEU A 474 0.45 -13.91 10.96
N VAL A 475 1.66 -13.67 11.48
CA VAL A 475 2.54 -14.73 11.99
C VAL A 475 2.60 -14.62 13.51
N VAL A 476 2.43 -15.74 14.22
CA VAL A 476 2.59 -15.82 15.68
C VAL A 476 3.45 -17.04 16.03
N THR A 477 4.55 -16.83 16.74
CA THR A 477 5.49 -17.88 17.18
C THR A 477 5.12 -18.46 18.54
N PRO A 478 5.72 -19.60 18.97
CA PRO A 478 5.34 -20.27 20.22
C PRO A 478 5.52 -19.41 21.47
N ASP A 479 6.48 -18.49 21.47
CA ASP A 479 6.76 -17.54 22.56
C ASP A 479 5.81 -16.33 22.60
N GLY A 480 4.76 -16.31 21.78
CA GLY A 480 3.80 -15.22 21.68
C GLY A 480 4.31 -14.01 20.90
N TYR A 481 5.48 -14.10 20.27
CA TYR A 481 5.93 -13.05 19.37
C TYR A 481 5.08 -13.04 18.09
N SER A 482 4.95 -11.87 17.45
CA SER A 482 4.09 -11.70 16.28
C SER A 482 4.65 -10.72 15.25
N GLY A 483 4.35 -10.97 13.97
CA GLY A 483 4.67 -10.08 12.86
C GLY A 483 3.78 -10.35 11.65
N VAL A 484 4.12 -9.78 10.50
CA VAL A 484 3.38 -9.99 9.25
C VAL A 484 4.27 -10.31 8.07
N HIS A 485 3.75 -11.11 7.13
CA HIS A 485 4.29 -11.35 5.79
C HIS A 485 3.27 -10.84 4.75
N VAL A 486 3.67 -10.00 3.81
CA VAL A 486 2.72 -9.14 3.08
C VAL A 486 2.95 -9.18 1.57
N GLU A 487 1.88 -9.37 0.80
CA GLU A 487 1.88 -9.22 -0.67
C GLU A 487 1.83 -7.74 -1.05
N HIS A 488 2.66 -7.30 -1.98
CA HIS A 488 2.92 -5.86 -2.17
C HIS A 488 2.02 -5.19 -3.24
N SER A 489 1.42 -5.96 -4.13
CA SER A 489 0.65 -5.40 -5.26
C SER A 489 -0.52 -4.55 -4.80
N TRP A 490 -1.17 -4.91 -3.70
CA TRP A 490 -2.38 -4.21 -3.24
C TRP A 490 -2.12 -2.86 -2.55
N GLY A 491 -0.97 -2.69 -1.92
CA GLY A 491 -0.67 -1.50 -1.12
C GLY A 491 0.77 -1.39 -0.64
N ASP A 492 1.11 -0.22 -0.11
CA ASP A 492 2.45 0.13 0.37
C ASP A 492 2.57 -0.08 1.90
N ALA A 493 3.80 -0.22 2.39
CA ALA A 493 4.07 -0.55 3.80
C ALA A 493 3.41 0.40 4.80
N LEU A 494 3.37 1.71 4.50
CA LEU A 494 2.76 2.72 5.40
C LEU A 494 1.27 2.47 5.64
N THR A 495 0.55 1.90 4.67
CA THR A 495 -0.89 1.60 4.79
C THR A 495 -1.12 0.49 5.82
N LEU A 496 -0.41 -0.63 5.69
CA LEU A 496 -0.56 -1.72 6.64
C LEU A 496 0.06 -1.37 8.00
N ALA A 497 1.18 -0.65 8.04
CA ALA A 497 1.78 -0.19 9.29
C ALA A 497 0.79 0.63 10.13
N HIS A 498 -0.02 1.49 9.50
CA HIS A 498 -1.08 2.23 10.19
C HIS A 498 -2.20 1.32 10.73
N VAL A 499 -2.60 0.30 9.97
CA VAL A 499 -3.57 -0.71 10.43
C VAL A 499 -3.02 -1.52 11.61
N LEU A 500 -1.76 -1.94 11.53
CA LEU A 500 -1.10 -2.69 12.60
C LEU A 500 -0.93 -1.83 13.84
N GLU A 501 -0.60 -0.55 13.70
CA GLU A 501 -0.49 0.34 14.85
C GLU A 501 -1.79 0.39 15.66
N TYR A 502 -2.95 0.54 14.99
CA TYR A 502 -4.26 0.40 15.65
C TYR A 502 -4.50 -0.98 16.27
N CYS A 503 -4.06 -2.05 15.59
CA CYS A 503 -4.22 -3.42 16.07
C CYS A 503 -3.46 -3.68 17.37
N TYR A 504 -2.30 -3.05 17.54
CA TYR A 504 -1.39 -3.25 18.67
C TYR A 504 -1.61 -2.24 19.80
N LEU A 505 -2.52 -1.25 19.66
CA LEU A 505 -2.83 -0.30 20.75
C LEU A 505 -3.25 -0.98 22.07
N THR A 506 -3.96 -2.11 21.99
CA THR A 506 -4.39 -2.84 23.19
C THR A 506 -3.23 -3.47 23.97
N ASP A 507 -2.07 -3.64 23.33
CA ASP A 507 -0.85 -4.09 23.99
C ASP A 507 -0.31 -2.99 24.91
N GLU A 508 -0.40 -1.72 24.51
CA GLU A 508 0.00 -0.58 25.35
C GLU A 508 -0.91 -0.41 26.57
N THR A 509 -2.21 -0.70 26.42
CA THR A 509 -3.20 -0.58 27.51
C THR A 509 -3.31 -1.83 28.40
N GLY A 510 -2.82 -2.99 27.94
CA GLY A 510 -2.89 -4.25 28.69
C GLY A 510 -4.32 -4.76 28.90
N GLU A 511 -5.26 -4.36 28.05
CA GLU A 511 -6.69 -4.56 28.31
C GLU A 511 -7.16 -6.01 28.07
N LEU A 512 -6.49 -6.77 27.20
CA LEU A 512 -6.99 -8.05 26.68
C LEU A 512 -6.45 -9.30 27.38
N PHE A 513 -5.49 -9.18 28.29
CA PHE A 513 -4.85 -10.34 28.93
C PHE A 513 -5.06 -10.37 30.45
N GLU A 514 -5.31 -11.55 30.99
CA GLU A 514 -5.30 -11.85 32.42
C GLU A 514 -3.86 -11.98 32.94
N LYS A 515 -3.71 -12.06 34.27
CA LYS A 515 -2.39 -12.19 34.92
C LYS A 515 -1.65 -13.49 34.58
N ASP A 516 -2.38 -14.53 34.20
CA ASP A 516 -1.82 -15.82 33.77
C ASP A 516 -1.44 -15.85 32.27
N GLY A 517 -1.69 -14.76 31.55
CA GLY A 517 -1.37 -14.61 30.13
C GLY A 517 -2.48 -15.04 29.17
N HIS A 518 -3.56 -15.66 29.66
CA HIS A 518 -4.74 -15.98 28.84
C HIS A 518 -5.52 -14.72 28.47
N VAL A 519 -6.34 -14.79 27.43
CA VAL A 519 -7.19 -13.64 27.08
C VAL A 519 -8.35 -13.49 28.07
N LYS A 520 -8.72 -12.24 28.38
CA LYS A 520 -9.85 -11.97 29.27
C LYS A 520 -11.16 -12.47 28.68
N LYS A 521 -12.02 -13.00 29.54
CA LYS A 521 -13.44 -13.24 29.24
C LYS A 521 -14.14 -11.89 29.24
N LEU A 522 -14.77 -11.53 28.14
CA LEU A 522 -15.55 -10.29 28.07
C LEU A 522 -16.90 -10.49 28.79
N ASP A 523 -17.57 -9.40 29.15
CA ASP A 523 -18.91 -9.45 29.80
C ASP A 523 -19.94 -10.26 29.01
N GLU A 524 -19.81 -10.29 27.68
CA GLU A 524 -20.65 -11.13 26.82
C GLU A 524 -20.37 -12.63 26.98
N ASP A 525 -19.11 -13.01 27.16
CA ASP A 525 -18.70 -14.41 27.39
C ASP A 525 -19.24 -14.90 28.73
N GLU A 526 -19.05 -14.11 29.79
CA GLU A 526 -19.56 -14.47 31.12
C GLU A 526 -21.08 -14.63 31.14
N ARG A 527 -21.81 -13.72 30.47
CA ARG A 527 -23.27 -13.81 30.36
C ARG A 527 -23.69 -15.04 29.56
N ALA A 528 -23.02 -15.34 28.46
CA ALA A 528 -23.31 -16.52 27.65
C ALA A 528 -23.05 -17.82 28.43
N LEU A 529 -21.95 -17.90 29.20
CA LEU A 529 -21.62 -19.02 30.08
C LEU A 529 -22.69 -19.23 31.16
N LYS A 530 -23.07 -18.15 31.89
CA LYS A 530 -24.12 -18.21 32.94
C LYS A 530 -25.48 -18.65 32.38
N GLN A 531 -25.76 -18.36 31.12
CA GLN A 531 -27.01 -18.75 30.43
C GLN A 531 -26.93 -20.12 29.74
N GLY A 532 -25.80 -20.81 29.75
CA GLY A 532 -25.61 -22.06 29.00
C GLY A 532 -25.68 -21.89 27.48
N LYS A 533 -25.38 -20.69 26.96
CA LYS A 533 -25.44 -20.33 25.53
C LYS A 533 -24.06 -20.06 24.92
N PHE A 534 -22.98 -20.28 25.68
CA PHE A 534 -21.63 -20.11 25.18
C PHE A 534 -21.32 -21.23 24.16
N GLU A 535 -20.91 -20.84 22.96
CA GLU A 535 -20.61 -21.75 21.85
C GLU A 535 -19.19 -21.47 21.37
N VAL A 536 -18.39 -22.53 21.20
CA VAL A 536 -17.07 -22.45 20.56
C VAL A 536 -17.18 -23.08 19.18
N PHE A 537 -16.73 -22.35 18.16
CA PHE A 537 -16.76 -22.84 16.79
C PHE A 537 -15.46 -23.57 16.50
N ALA A 538 -15.53 -24.90 16.43
CA ALA A 538 -14.37 -25.73 16.15
C ALA A 538 -13.77 -25.43 14.76
N PRO A 539 -12.44 -25.27 14.64
CA PRO A 539 -11.78 -25.11 13.35
C PRO A 539 -12.02 -26.34 12.45
N SER A 540 -12.24 -26.11 11.16
CA SER A 540 -12.44 -27.19 10.19
C SER A 540 -11.16 -27.43 9.39
N ARG A 541 -10.59 -28.65 9.47
CA ARG A 541 -9.40 -29.03 8.68
C ARG A 541 -9.68 -28.97 7.18
N ILE A 542 -8.79 -28.33 6.42
CA ILE A 542 -8.86 -28.21 4.96
C ILE A 542 -7.86 -29.19 4.33
N ARG A 543 -8.34 -30.29 3.76
CA ARG A 543 -7.51 -31.33 3.16
C ARG A 543 -7.44 -31.21 1.64
N PHE A 544 -6.31 -31.61 1.07
CA PHE A 544 -6.12 -31.70 -0.38
C PHE A 544 -5.89 -33.13 -0.82
N THR A 545 -6.36 -33.44 -2.03
CA THR A 545 -6.04 -34.69 -2.73
C THR A 545 -4.74 -34.51 -3.50
N LEU A 546 -3.84 -35.49 -3.38
CA LEU A 546 -2.53 -35.45 -4.01
C LEU A 546 -2.42 -36.50 -5.11
N ASP A 547 -2.08 -36.07 -6.33
CA ASP A 547 -1.67 -36.96 -7.41
C ASP A 547 -0.14 -37.05 -7.51
N ARG A 548 0.37 -38.04 -8.26
CA ARG A 548 1.82 -38.29 -8.39
C ARG A 548 2.59 -37.07 -8.90
N GLU A 549 2.02 -36.32 -9.84
CA GLU A 549 2.69 -35.17 -10.45
C GLU A 549 2.73 -33.98 -9.48
N LEU A 550 1.64 -33.72 -8.77
CA LEU A 550 1.58 -32.70 -7.72
C LEU A 550 2.62 -32.97 -6.64
N LYS A 551 2.79 -34.24 -6.24
CA LYS A 551 3.81 -34.65 -5.26
C LYS A 551 5.23 -34.37 -5.74
N VAL A 552 5.52 -34.56 -7.03
CA VAL A 552 6.84 -34.24 -7.60
C VAL A 552 7.04 -32.73 -7.67
N SER A 553 6.05 -32.00 -8.17
CA SER A 553 6.14 -30.54 -8.33
C SER A 553 6.32 -29.82 -7.00
N VAL A 554 5.59 -30.21 -5.94
CA VAL A 554 5.70 -29.51 -4.63
C VAL A 554 7.08 -29.68 -4.00
N ASN A 555 7.67 -30.86 -4.09
CA ASN A 555 9.01 -31.12 -3.56
C ASN A 555 10.06 -30.31 -4.34
N ALA A 556 9.97 -30.28 -5.68
CA ALA A 556 10.89 -29.50 -6.50
C ALA A 556 10.80 -27.99 -6.20
N VAL A 557 9.57 -27.45 -6.05
CA VAL A 557 9.34 -26.06 -5.68
C VAL A 557 9.90 -25.77 -4.28
N HIS A 558 9.61 -26.62 -3.30
CA HIS A 558 10.06 -26.46 -1.92
C HIS A 558 11.59 -26.54 -1.79
N GLU A 559 12.25 -27.48 -2.47
CA GLU A 559 13.71 -27.62 -2.46
C GLU A 559 14.40 -26.40 -3.08
N ARG A 560 13.88 -25.90 -4.22
CA ARG A 560 14.37 -24.68 -4.87
C ARG A 560 14.21 -23.47 -3.94
N TYR A 561 13.02 -23.29 -3.37
CA TYR A 561 12.75 -22.20 -2.45
C TYR A 561 13.62 -22.27 -1.18
N SER A 562 13.82 -23.46 -0.62
CA SER A 562 14.70 -23.67 0.53
C SER A 562 16.15 -23.26 0.23
N LYS A 563 16.62 -23.42 -1.01
CA LYS A 563 17.93 -22.90 -1.45
C LYS A 563 17.93 -21.37 -1.53
N GLU A 564 16.87 -20.75 -2.05
CA GLU A 564 16.72 -19.29 -2.11
C GLU A 564 16.72 -18.66 -0.71
N VAL A 565 16.03 -19.26 0.26
CA VAL A 565 16.03 -18.79 1.66
C VAL A 565 17.42 -18.89 2.28
N ARG A 566 18.16 -19.97 2.03
CA ARG A 566 19.54 -20.12 2.51
C ARG A 566 20.53 -19.18 1.83
N ASP A 567 20.20 -18.67 0.65
CA ASP A 567 21.03 -17.71 -0.08
C ASP A 567 20.79 -16.26 0.39
N LEU A 568 19.70 -15.98 1.09
CA LEU A 568 19.38 -14.65 1.59
C LEU A 568 20.17 -14.33 2.87
N ASP A 569 21.01 -13.30 2.81
CA ASP A 569 21.70 -12.73 3.97
C ASP A 569 20.86 -11.59 4.55
N LEU A 570 20.56 -11.62 5.85
CA LEU A 570 19.77 -10.60 6.54
C LEU A 570 20.43 -10.21 7.86
N TYR A 571 20.59 -8.90 8.08
CA TYR A 571 21.08 -8.35 9.34
C TYR A 571 20.28 -7.12 9.77
N VAL A 572 19.82 -7.10 11.03
CA VAL A 572 19.11 -5.98 11.65
C VAL A 572 20.07 -5.20 12.54
N CYS A 573 20.51 -4.04 12.05
CA CYS A 573 21.33 -3.11 12.79
C CYS A 573 20.45 -2.21 13.68
N ARG A 574 20.75 -2.19 14.98
CA ARG A 574 20.21 -1.22 15.95
C ARG A 574 21.30 -0.21 16.30
N PHE A 575 21.08 1.06 15.97
CA PHE A 575 22.01 2.16 16.25
C PHE A 575 21.37 3.15 17.22
N ASP A 576 21.87 3.22 18.45
CA ASP A 576 21.29 3.99 19.56
C ASP A 576 22.20 5.10 20.12
N GLU A 577 23.29 5.42 19.44
CA GLU A 577 24.17 6.53 19.83
C GLU A 577 23.51 7.89 19.57
N TYR A 578 22.72 8.00 18.49
CA TYR A 578 21.85 9.13 18.22
C TYR A 578 20.72 8.74 17.24
N GLY A 579 19.75 9.64 17.12
CA GLY A 579 18.64 9.53 16.17
C GLY A 579 18.33 10.88 15.53
N LYS A 580 17.07 11.15 15.20
CA LYS A 580 16.68 12.37 14.47
C LYS A 580 17.04 13.69 15.14
N ASN A 581 17.26 13.70 16.45
CA ASN A 581 17.63 14.92 17.17
C ASN A 581 18.97 15.50 16.71
N PHE A 582 19.96 14.65 16.46
CA PHE A 582 21.30 15.09 16.11
C PHE A 582 21.38 15.74 14.71
N PRO A 583 20.91 15.08 13.62
CA PRO A 583 20.90 15.69 12.29
C PRO A 583 20.13 17.02 12.25
N LYS A 584 19.01 17.12 12.99
CA LYS A 584 18.24 18.38 13.11
C LYS A 584 19.06 19.52 13.71
N LYS A 585 19.85 19.26 14.77
CA LYS A 585 20.76 20.25 15.36
C LYS A 585 21.86 20.66 14.38
N PHE A 586 22.31 19.74 13.53
CA PHE A 586 23.27 20.01 12.46
C PHE A 586 22.67 20.74 11.24
N GLY A 587 21.35 20.99 11.24
CA GLY A 587 20.63 21.65 10.14
C GLY A 587 20.27 20.73 8.97
N CYS A 588 20.30 19.41 9.17
CA CYS A 588 19.99 18.41 8.15
C CYS A 588 18.67 17.69 8.43
N SER A 589 18.00 17.23 7.35
CA SER A 589 16.89 16.27 7.49
C SER A 589 17.43 14.95 8.03
N PRO A 590 16.81 14.33 9.06
CA PRO A 590 17.19 13.01 9.56
C PRO A 590 17.20 11.93 8.48
N ASP A 591 16.22 11.98 7.57
CA ASP A 591 16.11 11.07 6.45
C ASP A 591 17.26 11.25 5.46
N ALA A 592 17.52 12.49 5.03
CA ALA A 592 18.65 12.80 4.15
C ALA A 592 20.01 12.43 4.77
N TRP A 593 20.16 12.61 6.08
CA TRP A 593 21.36 12.22 6.83
C TRP A 593 21.59 10.72 6.75
N VAL A 594 20.55 9.92 7.02
CA VAL A 594 20.61 8.46 6.92
C VAL A 594 20.91 8.01 5.49
N GLN A 595 20.28 8.63 4.50
CA GLN A 595 20.55 8.36 3.09
C GLN A 595 22.01 8.67 2.71
N MET A 596 22.59 9.78 3.18
CA MET A 596 24.00 10.09 2.94
C MET A 596 24.95 9.14 3.66
N ALA A 597 24.61 8.68 4.87
CA ALA A 597 25.39 7.65 5.56
C ALA A 597 25.42 6.34 4.76
N MET A 598 24.28 5.93 4.20
CA MET A 598 24.21 4.77 3.30
C MET A 598 25.01 4.96 2.01
N GLN A 599 25.05 6.18 1.43
CA GLN A 599 25.90 6.44 0.26
C GLN A 599 27.39 6.31 0.57
N LEU A 600 27.83 6.80 1.74
CA LEU A 600 29.22 6.68 2.18
C LEU A 600 29.58 5.21 2.43
N ALA A 601 28.72 4.49 3.16
CA ALA A 601 28.90 3.06 3.43
C ALA A 601 28.97 2.23 2.13
N TYR A 602 28.04 2.49 1.20
CA TYR A 602 28.01 1.80 -0.09
C TYR A 602 29.27 2.05 -0.92
N PHE A 603 29.76 3.29 -0.97
CA PHE A 603 30.97 3.60 -1.72
C PHE A 603 32.21 2.93 -1.13
N ARG A 604 32.32 2.82 0.20
CA ARG A 604 33.43 2.09 0.86
C ARG A 604 33.37 0.60 0.58
N ASP A 605 32.17 0.04 0.55
CA ASP A 605 31.93 -1.38 0.31
C ASP A 605 32.14 -1.77 -1.16
N GLN A 606 31.65 -0.96 -2.10
CA GLN A 606 31.65 -1.29 -3.54
C GLN A 606 32.76 -0.60 -4.34
N GLY A 607 33.35 0.48 -3.83
CA GLY A 607 34.38 1.28 -4.50
C GLY A 607 33.88 2.16 -5.65
N HIS A 608 32.57 2.18 -5.92
CA HIS A 608 31.95 3.03 -6.93
C HIS A 608 30.52 3.43 -6.54
N PHE A 609 29.93 4.33 -7.32
CA PHE A 609 28.54 4.74 -7.17
C PHE A 609 27.62 3.91 -8.07
N ASP A 610 26.48 3.51 -7.55
CA ASP A 610 25.38 2.90 -8.29
C ASP A 610 24.05 3.54 -7.91
N GLN A 611 23.04 3.36 -8.77
CA GLN A 611 21.72 3.92 -8.47
C GLN A 611 21.17 3.42 -7.14
N THR A 612 20.71 4.39 -6.36
CA THR A 612 19.99 4.18 -5.12
C THR A 612 18.54 4.61 -5.29
N TYR A 613 17.63 3.68 -5.01
CA TYR A 613 16.19 3.91 -4.97
C TYR A 613 15.78 4.24 -3.55
N GLU A 614 14.94 5.25 -3.37
CA GLU A 614 14.18 5.48 -2.14
C GLU A 614 12.71 5.74 -2.49
N ALA A 615 11.79 5.16 -1.70
CA ALA A 615 10.35 5.33 -1.91
C ALA A 615 9.84 6.66 -1.32
N ALA A 616 9.15 7.46 -2.13
CA ALA A 616 8.36 8.61 -1.68
C ALA A 616 6.86 8.31 -1.78
N SER A 617 6.10 8.56 -0.71
CA SER A 617 4.64 8.40 -0.73
C SER A 617 3.96 9.50 -1.55
N LEU A 618 3.06 9.11 -2.44
CA LEU A 618 2.19 10.00 -3.23
C LEU A 618 0.75 10.05 -2.70
N ARG A 619 0.51 9.59 -1.47
CA ARG A 619 -0.86 9.54 -0.89
C ARG A 619 -1.52 10.90 -0.70
N MET A 620 -0.85 12.03 -0.95
CA MET A 620 -1.53 13.33 -1.05
C MET A 620 -2.36 13.50 -2.34
N TYR A 621 -2.19 12.58 -3.30
CA TYR A 621 -2.97 12.50 -4.53
C TYR A 621 -3.91 11.31 -4.50
N ARG A 622 -5.03 11.48 -5.19
CA ARG A 622 -6.02 10.43 -5.39
C ARG A 622 -5.39 9.19 -6.02
N LYS A 623 -5.60 8.02 -5.41
CA LYS A 623 -4.99 6.73 -5.74
C LYS A 623 -3.47 6.74 -5.83
N GLY A 624 -2.82 7.69 -5.16
CA GLY A 624 -1.37 7.80 -5.11
C GLY A 624 -0.74 6.59 -4.43
N ARG A 625 0.29 6.02 -5.07
CA ARG A 625 1.17 4.99 -4.51
C ARG A 625 2.50 5.65 -4.13
N THR A 626 3.50 5.49 -4.99
CA THR A 626 4.88 5.88 -4.74
C THR A 626 5.48 6.65 -5.92
N GLU A 627 6.48 7.48 -5.63
CA GLU A 627 7.47 8.01 -6.56
C GLU A 627 8.88 7.58 -6.09
N THR A 628 9.88 7.69 -6.96
CA THR A 628 11.27 7.39 -6.64
C THR A 628 12.04 8.67 -6.29
N ILE A 629 12.75 8.64 -5.17
CA ILE A 629 13.82 9.58 -4.85
C ILE A 629 15.13 8.94 -5.32
N ARG A 630 15.88 9.67 -6.15
CA ARG A 630 17.18 9.25 -6.67
C ARG A 630 18.28 9.84 -5.78
N THR A 631 18.74 9.05 -4.82
CA THR A 631 19.66 9.53 -3.77
C THR A 631 21.03 9.91 -4.33
N VAL A 632 21.52 9.20 -5.34
CA VAL A 632 22.77 9.54 -6.02
C VAL A 632 22.63 10.84 -6.79
N SER A 633 23.49 11.79 -6.48
CA SER A 633 23.60 13.09 -7.13
C SER A 633 25.05 13.53 -7.16
N LYS A 634 25.36 14.58 -7.93
CA LYS A 634 26.69 15.20 -7.89
C LYS A 634 27.09 15.62 -6.48
N ASP A 635 26.14 16.15 -5.70
CA ASP A 635 26.38 16.62 -4.36
C ASP A 635 26.62 15.47 -3.37
N SER A 636 25.89 14.36 -3.48
CA SER A 636 26.16 13.16 -2.67
C SER A 636 27.51 12.54 -3.01
N CYS A 637 27.87 12.45 -4.29
CA CYS A 637 29.16 11.92 -4.72
C CYS A 637 30.32 12.81 -4.24
N ALA A 638 30.15 14.14 -4.31
CA ALA A 638 31.13 15.09 -3.80
C ALA A 638 31.30 14.98 -2.28
N PHE A 639 30.22 14.80 -1.53
CA PHE A 639 30.27 14.53 -0.10
C PHE A 639 31.05 13.25 0.21
N VAL A 640 30.70 12.13 -0.43
CA VAL A 640 31.33 10.84 -0.19
C VAL A 640 32.84 10.90 -0.49
N ARG A 641 33.21 11.42 -1.67
CA ARG A 641 34.64 11.62 -2.01
C ARG A 641 35.34 12.58 -1.05
N GLY A 642 34.63 13.60 -0.59
CA GLY A 642 35.15 14.55 0.38
C GLY A 642 35.43 13.91 1.74
N MET A 643 34.60 12.97 2.18
CA MET A 643 34.83 12.20 3.41
C MET A 643 36.09 11.34 3.30
N GLU A 644 36.31 10.69 2.15
CA GLU A 644 37.49 9.87 1.87
C GLU A 644 38.78 10.67 1.61
N ASN A 645 38.68 12.00 1.42
CA ASN A 645 39.85 12.84 1.18
C ASN A 645 40.50 13.28 2.50
N PRO A 646 41.75 12.87 2.80
CA PRO A 646 42.45 13.27 4.02
C PRO A 646 42.89 14.74 4.01
N SER A 647 42.98 15.39 2.84
CA SER A 647 43.40 16.79 2.72
C SER A 647 42.29 17.79 3.05
N LEU A 648 41.02 17.37 3.11
CA LEU A 648 39.92 18.25 3.46
C LEU A 648 39.74 18.38 4.97
N SER A 649 39.54 19.60 5.44
CA SER A 649 39.22 19.88 6.83
C SER A 649 37.83 19.39 7.22
N LYS A 650 37.57 19.22 8.52
CA LYS A 650 36.23 18.88 9.04
C LYS A 650 35.16 19.87 8.58
N VAL A 651 35.50 21.16 8.50
CA VAL A 651 34.57 22.23 8.08
C VAL A 651 34.18 22.06 6.61
N GLU A 652 35.12 21.71 5.75
CA GLU A 652 34.85 21.45 4.33
C GLU A 652 33.99 20.20 4.14
N LYS A 653 34.31 19.11 4.85
CA LYS A 653 33.51 17.87 4.86
C LYS A 653 32.08 18.14 5.34
N ALA A 654 31.92 18.89 6.43
CA ALA A 654 30.63 19.32 6.96
C ALA A 654 29.82 20.13 5.94
N LYS A 655 30.46 21.04 5.20
CA LYS A 655 29.82 21.84 4.15
C LYS A 655 29.32 20.96 3.00
N LEU A 656 30.13 19.99 2.57
CA LEU A 656 29.72 19.03 1.53
C LEU A 656 28.55 18.17 1.99
N LEU A 657 28.58 17.67 3.24
CA LEU A 657 27.48 16.90 3.83
C LEU A 657 26.17 17.70 3.86
N ARG A 658 26.20 18.95 4.36
CA ARG A 658 25.00 19.80 4.38
C ARG A 658 24.42 20.00 2.97
N LYS A 659 25.28 20.29 2.00
CA LYS A 659 24.87 20.49 0.60
C LYS A 659 24.23 19.22 0.01
N ALA A 660 24.81 18.05 0.28
CA ALA A 660 24.27 16.78 -0.16
C ALA A 660 22.90 16.48 0.49
N CYS A 661 22.77 16.73 1.79
CA CYS A 661 21.49 16.61 2.51
C CYS A 661 20.42 17.57 1.99
N GLU A 662 20.76 18.83 1.71
CA GLU A 662 19.87 19.82 1.11
C GLU A 662 19.39 19.37 -0.28
N LYS A 663 20.31 18.84 -1.09
CA LYS A 663 20.00 18.32 -2.42
C LYS A 663 19.05 17.12 -2.36
N HIS A 664 19.32 16.18 -1.45
CA HIS A 664 18.44 15.04 -1.20
C HIS A 664 17.04 15.48 -0.77
N GLN A 665 16.96 16.42 0.18
CA GLN A 665 15.69 16.96 0.65
C GLN A 665 14.91 17.65 -0.48
N LEU A 666 15.58 18.34 -1.40
CA LEU A 666 14.94 18.90 -2.59
C LEU A 666 14.34 17.79 -3.48
N TYR A 667 15.07 16.70 -3.74
CA TYR A 667 14.55 15.57 -4.50
C TYR A 667 13.37 14.88 -3.82
N SER A 668 13.42 14.70 -2.50
CA SER A 668 12.31 14.18 -1.70
C SER A 668 11.05 15.06 -1.82
N ARG A 669 11.21 16.38 -1.66
CA ARG A 669 10.12 17.36 -1.83
C ARG A 669 9.55 17.34 -3.24
N ASP A 670 10.40 17.28 -4.26
CA ASP A 670 9.98 17.19 -5.65
C ASP A 670 9.21 15.90 -5.93
N ALA A 671 9.67 14.76 -5.41
CA ALA A 671 8.98 13.48 -5.56
C ALA A 671 7.58 13.52 -4.92
N VAL A 672 7.47 13.95 -3.65
CA VAL A 672 6.19 14.06 -2.93
C VAL A 672 5.26 15.10 -3.59
N ALA A 673 5.80 16.19 -4.13
CA ALA A 673 5.05 17.18 -4.90
C ALA A 673 4.61 16.68 -6.31
N GLY A 674 4.92 15.43 -6.67
CA GLY A 674 4.57 14.83 -7.96
C GLY A 674 5.40 15.37 -9.12
N HIS A 675 6.60 15.89 -8.85
CA HIS A 675 7.60 16.35 -9.81
C HIS A 675 8.79 15.39 -9.91
N GLY A 676 8.58 14.13 -9.53
CA GLY A 676 9.56 13.06 -9.71
C GLY A 676 9.77 12.70 -11.17
N VAL A 677 10.77 11.84 -11.40
CA VAL A 677 11.27 11.49 -12.73
C VAL A 677 10.74 10.12 -13.17
N ASP A 678 10.83 9.14 -12.27
CA ASP A 678 10.74 7.73 -12.62
C ASP A 678 9.33 7.31 -13.04
N ARG A 679 8.28 7.72 -12.32
CA ARG A 679 6.90 7.40 -12.76
C ARG A 679 6.57 8.05 -14.10
N HIS A 680 7.07 9.24 -14.37
CA HIS A 680 6.81 9.90 -15.65
C HIS A 680 7.54 9.19 -16.81
N LEU A 681 8.83 8.86 -16.67
CA LEU A 681 9.57 8.08 -17.67
C LEU A 681 8.93 6.69 -17.90
N PHE A 682 8.50 6.03 -16.83
CA PHE A 682 7.76 4.77 -16.92
C PHE A 682 6.43 4.93 -17.68
N ALA A 683 5.65 5.99 -17.41
CA ALA A 683 4.42 6.27 -18.16
C ALA A 683 4.69 6.45 -19.66
N LEU A 684 5.77 7.17 -20.00
CA LEU A 684 6.19 7.36 -21.38
C LEU A 684 6.64 6.03 -22.01
N ALA A 685 7.30 5.16 -21.26
CA ALA A 685 7.66 3.82 -21.73
C ALA A 685 6.43 2.94 -21.99
N CYS A 686 5.42 3.00 -21.12
CA CYS A 686 4.13 2.35 -21.37
C CYS A 686 3.46 2.85 -22.66
N VAL A 687 3.51 4.16 -22.94
CA VAL A 687 2.99 4.73 -24.20
C VAL A 687 3.83 4.30 -25.40
N SER A 688 5.16 4.31 -25.26
CA SER A 688 6.11 3.87 -26.29
C SER A 688 5.78 2.43 -26.71
N ALA A 689 5.73 1.53 -25.73
CA ALA A 689 5.38 0.13 -25.95
C ALA A 689 3.94 -0.02 -26.49
N GLY A 690 3.00 0.81 -25.97
CA GLY A 690 1.60 0.87 -26.38
C GLY A 690 1.34 1.24 -27.82
N THR A 691 2.30 1.93 -28.42
CA THR A 691 2.23 2.37 -29.81
C THR A 691 3.08 1.49 -30.73
N GLY A 692 3.69 0.42 -30.21
CA GLY A 692 4.64 -0.41 -30.96
C GLY A 692 5.93 0.32 -31.35
N HIS A 693 6.25 1.43 -30.69
CA HIS A 693 7.49 2.18 -30.92
C HIS A 693 8.49 1.88 -29.82
N ALA A 694 9.62 1.30 -30.16
CA ALA A 694 10.70 1.05 -29.21
C ALA A 694 11.60 2.29 -29.06
N SER A 695 11.33 3.14 -28.07
CA SER A 695 12.18 4.29 -27.77
C SER A 695 13.50 3.83 -27.14
N GLU A 696 14.61 4.07 -27.85
CA GLU A 696 15.94 3.73 -27.37
C GLU A 696 16.32 4.54 -26.11
N PHE A 697 15.93 5.82 -26.05
CA PHE A 697 16.16 6.65 -24.87
C PHE A 697 15.45 6.08 -23.64
N LEU A 698 14.16 5.75 -23.75
CA LEU A 698 13.40 5.23 -22.61
C LEU A 698 13.91 3.86 -22.15
N GLN A 699 14.33 2.99 -23.08
CA GLN A 699 14.96 1.72 -22.73
C GLN A 699 16.26 1.93 -21.95
N LEU A 700 17.13 2.84 -22.39
CA LEU A 700 18.37 3.15 -21.67
C LEU A 700 18.10 3.86 -20.34
N ALA A 701 17.09 4.73 -20.27
CA ALA A 701 16.78 5.45 -19.05
C ALA A 701 16.28 4.55 -17.92
N LEU A 702 15.60 3.47 -18.30
CA LEU A 702 15.04 2.46 -17.40
C LEU A 702 16.02 1.31 -17.11
N ARG A 703 17.04 1.09 -17.94
CA ARG A 703 18.00 -0.03 -17.83
C ARG A 703 18.88 -0.10 -16.56
N PRO A 704 19.32 0.99 -15.93
CA PRO A 704 20.19 0.88 -14.75
C PRO A 704 19.51 0.15 -13.60
N LYS A 705 20.20 -0.81 -12.99
CA LYS A 705 19.69 -1.53 -11.80
C LYS A 705 19.88 -0.67 -10.56
N TRP A 706 18.88 -0.67 -9.68
CA TRP A 706 18.97 -0.09 -8.35
C TRP A 706 19.74 -1.04 -7.45
N LYS A 707 21.06 -0.87 -7.34
CA LYS A 707 21.89 -1.75 -6.51
C LYS A 707 21.69 -1.52 -5.03
N LEU A 708 21.16 -0.36 -4.64
CA LEU A 708 20.72 -0.07 -3.30
C LEU A 708 19.24 0.33 -3.33
N SER A 709 18.36 -0.54 -2.85
CA SER A 709 16.92 -0.24 -2.74
C SER A 709 16.57 0.04 -1.30
N THR A 710 16.11 1.26 -1.04
CA THR A 710 15.83 1.74 0.31
C THR A 710 14.37 2.13 0.51
N SER A 711 13.90 2.07 1.75
CA SER A 711 12.62 2.65 2.15
C SER A 711 12.64 3.00 3.62
N GLN A 712 12.17 4.21 3.94
CA GLN A 712 11.80 4.56 5.30
C GLN A 712 10.40 4.00 5.61
N VAL A 713 10.20 3.46 6.81
CA VAL A 713 8.85 3.18 7.33
C VAL A 713 8.62 4.02 8.58
N LEU A 714 7.52 4.78 8.57
CA LEU A 714 7.15 5.64 9.69
C LEU A 714 6.61 4.80 10.85
N THR A 715 6.99 5.16 12.06
CA THR A 715 6.42 4.64 13.31
C THR A 715 5.59 5.69 13.99
N ARG A 716 4.63 5.27 14.81
CA ARG A 716 3.77 6.19 15.59
C ARG A 716 3.03 7.17 14.67
N GLN A 717 2.38 6.63 13.64
CA GLN A 717 1.54 7.38 12.70
C GLN A 717 0.24 7.87 13.37
N LEU A 718 -0.16 7.25 14.49
CA LEU A 718 -1.28 7.68 15.28
C LEU A 718 -0.94 8.92 16.13
N PRO A 719 -1.94 9.77 16.38
CA PRO A 719 -1.78 10.88 17.30
C PRO A 719 -1.31 10.43 18.70
N PRO A 720 -0.49 11.21 19.41
CA PRO A 720 0.05 10.84 20.72
C PRO A 720 -1.00 10.43 21.76
N GLU A 721 -2.23 10.95 21.67
CA GLU A 721 -3.34 10.59 22.58
C GLU A 721 -3.76 9.12 22.51
N TYR A 722 -3.43 8.40 21.42
CA TYR A 722 -3.66 6.95 21.33
C TYR A 722 -2.58 6.14 22.03
N HIS A 723 -1.38 6.71 22.20
CA HIS A 723 -0.24 6.06 22.86
C HIS A 723 -0.24 6.40 24.33
N THR A 724 -1.00 5.65 25.11
CA THR A 724 -1.20 5.89 26.55
C THR A 724 0.00 5.47 27.40
N ASN A 725 0.91 4.65 26.86
CA ASN A 725 2.06 4.16 27.61
C ASN A 725 3.30 5.05 27.40
N ASN A 726 3.75 5.67 28.49
CA ASN A 726 4.92 6.56 28.48
C ASN A 726 6.26 5.83 28.32
N ASN A 727 6.33 4.52 28.57
CA ASN A 727 7.57 3.74 28.39
C ASN A 727 7.75 3.29 26.93
N THR A 728 8.15 4.24 26.10
CA THR A 728 8.34 4.03 24.65
C THR A 728 9.45 3.02 24.29
N SER A 729 10.35 2.70 25.22
CA SER A 729 11.48 1.80 24.99
C SER A 729 11.09 0.32 24.84
N LEU A 730 9.97 -0.08 25.47
CA LEU A 730 9.43 -1.44 25.34
C LEU A 730 8.91 -1.71 23.92
N PHE A 731 8.35 -0.67 23.32
CA PHE A 731 7.67 -0.71 22.02
C PHE A 731 8.59 -0.29 20.85
N GLU A 732 9.90 -0.28 21.07
CA GLU A 732 10.89 -0.10 19.99
C GLU A 732 10.64 -1.08 18.85
N THR A 733 10.85 -0.64 17.61
CA THR A 733 10.63 -1.50 16.45
C THR A 733 11.56 -1.18 15.28
N PRO A 734 12.14 -2.21 14.61
CA PRO A 734 12.77 -2.06 13.30
C PRO A 734 11.75 -1.84 12.17
N ASN A 735 10.44 -1.97 12.46
CA ASN A 735 9.30 -1.83 11.57
C ASN A 735 9.17 -2.95 10.52
N GLY A 736 10.24 -3.29 9.79
CA GLY A 736 10.18 -4.37 8.80
C GLY A 736 11.35 -4.41 7.83
N GLY A 737 11.17 -5.11 6.72
CA GLY A 737 12.18 -5.26 5.68
C GLY A 737 11.74 -6.09 4.47
N PHE A 738 12.67 -6.27 3.55
CA PHE A 738 12.46 -6.89 2.24
C PHE A 738 13.76 -7.39 1.64
N GLY A 739 13.69 -8.33 0.69
CA GLY A 739 14.86 -8.86 -0.01
C GLY A 739 15.49 -7.87 -1.01
N PRO A 740 16.75 -8.08 -1.42
CA PRO A 740 17.42 -7.19 -2.37
C PRO A 740 16.76 -7.25 -3.75
N VAL A 741 16.82 -6.12 -4.46
CA VAL A 741 16.18 -5.95 -5.78
C VAL A 741 17.12 -6.29 -6.95
N ALA A 742 18.39 -6.53 -6.63
CA ALA A 742 19.43 -7.04 -7.52
C ALA A 742 20.21 -8.11 -6.77
N ASP A 743 20.60 -9.18 -7.45
CA ASP A 743 21.34 -10.28 -6.83
C ASP A 743 22.70 -9.85 -6.29
N ASP A 744 23.27 -8.80 -6.89
CA ASP A 744 24.53 -8.16 -6.51
C ASP A 744 24.30 -6.76 -5.91
N GLY A 745 23.28 -6.63 -5.07
CA GLY A 745 22.93 -5.39 -4.40
C GLY A 745 22.28 -5.61 -3.03
N TYR A 746 21.74 -4.53 -2.48
CA TYR A 746 21.20 -4.47 -1.13
C TYR A 746 19.73 -4.02 -1.11
N GLY A 747 18.95 -4.60 -0.21
CA GLY A 747 17.68 -4.06 0.27
C GLY A 747 17.85 -3.47 1.66
N VAL A 748 17.49 -2.21 1.87
CA VAL A 748 17.62 -1.55 3.18
C VAL A 748 16.32 -0.87 3.58
N CYS A 749 15.63 -1.45 4.57
CA CYS A 749 14.53 -0.79 5.24
C CYS A 749 15.06 -0.10 6.49
N TYR A 750 14.66 1.14 6.74
CA TYR A 750 15.09 1.83 7.96
C TYR A 750 13.95 2.54 8.67
N CYS A 751 14.13 2.65 9.97
CA CYS A 751 13.17 3.23 10.89
C CYS A 751 13.88 4.23 11.79
N ILE A 752 13.31 5.43 11.87
CA ILE A 752 13.78 6.49 12.77
C ILE A 752 12.84 6.49 13.98
N TYR A 753 13.20 5.73 15.02
CA TYR A 753 12.34 5.52 16.18
C TYR A 753 12.62 6.55 17.28
N GLY A 754 11.58 7.22 17.76
CA GLY A 754 11.71 8.22 18.81
C GLY A 754 12.66 9.36 18.40
N GLU A 755 13.52 9.78 19.32
CA GLU A 755 14.47 10.88 19.10
C GLU A 755 15.92 10.43 18.87
N ASN A 756 16.30 9.25 19.42
CA ASN A 756 17.69 8.84 19.58
C ASN A 756 17.99 7.43 19.00
N LEU A 757 17.08 6.81 18.26
CA LEU A 757 17.23 5.43 17.80
C LEU A 757 17.01 5.32 16.28
N LEU A 758 17.92 4.60 15.63
CA LEU A 758 17.81 4.20 14.23
C LEU A 758 17.85 2.67 14.14
N TYR A 759 17.00 2.11 13.29
CA TYR A 759 17.07 0.71 12.89
C TYR A 759 17.31 0.61 11.40
N PHE A 760 18.08 -0.39 10.99
CA PHE A 760 18.28 -0.77 9.60
C PHE A 760 18.13 -2.27 9.45
N THR A 761 17.17 -2.71 8.65
CA THR A 761 17.08 -4.09 8.18
C THR A 761 17.75 -4.15 6.82
N ILE A 762 18.90 -4.82 6.74
CA ILE A 762 19.73 -4.91 5.54
C ILE A 762 19.66 -6.33 5.01
N THR A 763 19.39 -6.47 3.72
CA THR A 763 19.37 -7.75 3.01
C THR A 763 20.30 -7.75 1.80
N SER A 764 20.92 -8.89 1.53
CA SER A 764 21.78 -9.15 0.37
C SER A 764 21.78 -10.66 0.05
N LYS A 765 22.61 -11.13 -0.87
CA LYS A 765 22.71 -12.56 -1.20
C LYS A 765 24.09 -13.11 -0.90
N HIS A 766 24.15 -14.25 -0.21
CA HIS A 766 25.37 -14.99 0.05
C HIS A 766 26.08 -15.44 -1.23
N SER A 767 25.32 -15.72 -2.30
CA SER A 767 25.86 -16.06 -3.63
C SER A 767 26.64 -14.93 -4.29
N CYS A 768 26.47 -13.68 -3.85
CA CYS A 768 27.26 -12.55 -4.32
C CYS A 768 28.43 -12.27 -3.36
N PRO A 769 29.69 -12.57 -3.75
CA PRO A 769 30.85 -12.38 -2.88
C PRO A 769 31.19 -10.92 -2.60
N LYS A 770 30.56 -9.98 -3.33
CA LYS A 770 30.74 -8.54 -3.16
C LYS A 770 29.77 -7.91 -2.17
N THR A 771 28.79 -8.67 -1.66
CA THR A 771 27.79 -8.13 -0.75
C THR A 771 27.78 -8.87 0.58
N SER A 772 27.65 -8.14 1.67
CA SER A 772 27.44 -8.69 3.01
C SER A 772 26.54 -7.76 3.80
N SER A 773 25.39 -8.27 4.27
CA SER A 773 24.43 -7.46 5.03
C SER A 773 25.04 -6.93 6.32
N LYS A 774 25.81 -7.76 7.02
CA LYS A 774 26.58 -7.37 8.21
C LYS A 774 27.73 -6.41 7.88
N GLY A 775 28.52 -6.71 6.85
CA GLY A 775 29.64 -5.84 6.44
C GLY A 775 29.18 -4.44 6.06
N PHE A 776 28.08 -4.34 5.30
CA PHE A 776 27.45 -3.05 4.97
C PHE A 776 26.93 -2.32 6.21
N ALA A 777 26.35 -3.05 7.18
CA ALA A 777 25.90 -2.47 8.43
C ALA A 777 27.06 -1.87 9.24
N ASP A 778 28.20 -2.55 9.29
CA ASP A 778 29.38 -2.05 10.01
C ASP A 778 29.91 -0.77 9.36
N GLN A 779 30.00 -0.72 8.02
CA GLN A 779 30.34 0.50 7.28
C GLN A 779 29.34 1.64 7.52
N LEU A 780 28.05 1.30 7.61
CA LEU A 780 26.98 2.27 7.89
C LEU A 780 27.09 2.86 9.30
N VAL A 781 27.37 2.04 10.32
CA VAL A 781 27.60 2.51 11.69
C VAL A 781 28.81 3.44 11.73
N THR A 782 29.93 3.06 11.09
CA THR A 782 31.11 3.92 10.99
C THR A 782 30.79 5.23 10.27
N ALA A 783 30.06 5.19 9.16
CA ALA A 783 29.65 6.39 8.43
C ALA A 783 28.80 7.33 9.30
N LEU A 784 27.83 6.78 10.06
CA LEU A 784 27.00 7.55 10.99
C LEU A 784 27.85 8.21 12.10
N GLN A 785 28.80 7.49 12.68
CA GLN A 785 29.70 8.01 13.71
C GLN A 785 30.61 9.13 13.18
N GLU A 786 31.24 8.91 12.02
CA GLU A 786 32.14 9.89 11.40
C GLU A 786 31.40 11.16 10.96
N MET A 787 30.20 11.01 10.40
CA MET A 787 29.35 12.15 10.07
C MET A 787 28.98 12.95 11.32
N ALA A 788 28.71 12.28 12.45
CA ALA A 788 28.46 12.95 13.72
C ALA A 788 29.70 13.69 14.25
N ALA A 789 30.90 13.14 14.05
CA ALA A 789 32.17 13.75 14.45
C ALA A 789 32.52 15.05 13.68
N LEU A 790 31.77 15.40 12.63
CA LEU A 790 31.84 16.70 11.94
C LEU A 790 31.08 17.82 12.68
N GLY A 791 30.21 17.46 13.64
CA GLY A 791 29.34 18.40 14.39
C GLY A 791 29.92 18.97 15.68
N GLY A 792 31.21 18.75 15.94
CA GLY A 792 31.95 19.27 17.10
C GLY A 792 32.71 20.57 16.80
#